data_AF-A0A3M6TUR5-F1
#
_entry.id   AF-A0A3M6TUR5-F1
#
_cell.length_a   1.000
_cell.length_b   1.000
_cell.length_c   1.000
_cell.angle_alpha   90.00
_cell.angle_beta   90.00
_cell.angle_gamma   90.00
#
_symmetry.space_group_name_H-M   'P 1'
#
loop_
_entity.id
_entity.type
_entity.pdbx_description
1 polymer ?
#
loop_
_entity_poly.entity_id
_entity_poly.type
_entity_poly.pdbx_seq_one_letter_code
_entity_poly.pdbx_strand_id
1 'polypeptide(L)'
;MVGVCMFADISDLKNSPLSSLFIGFTSLCETYSLKASEAESCGTDKLTFTLNTYLGKIIEDILKHGGDVLKFAGDALLALWKVEDGGNSDDLTLLINKAIICSIAIQEECDNYMTDVGVLLRVKIALSVGKMQITHVGVTESKHFDLSGSAVSDVNAAEKWAEPGSIILSLLAFSNCDQSLFLFETIDNGMYYRVAGARVEEESATVSTVHPTGVQLALMSGVLSTGAVLTSTPSVAKRIFAPHVGTLLSRYYPQMKLPRIYRKKGQSEQKEQICKTTGNLLKSDSCHDPDHRTYIYSKLNDQDIEDLRAYVPKTVLSRIDHGQDLEWLSEMRQVSVLFINMDLPIKGNYHSWALQRAFEVIHECARRLRGNLNKVFSFDKGCTFIVIFGLPGDKHEDDPTRALKAGHRIMDSLHQIMDITNESIGVTTGRAFCGVVGHRDRHEYTVIGRKVNMAARLMVNYPGTLSCDDDTYRSGKSKLKKEDFVVLPFIKLKGVADPGTVREYNSHHDREEEEEEYDYPILGRGKEIEEMKTLLHAIKCDDTRVSGSRRVVVIEGEGGVGKTRLLEAFMDIAEEEDFKVDYVEADMAHAHTPYHVVKTLIENLLELEACRTASEKENTLMEHITDQKLREKMFLLNDLLGTHIPPNADFARMDSDKVTTQFHTLLFEIVHQ
;
A
#
# COMPACT_ATOMS: atom_id res chain seq x y z
N MET A 1 -13.71 -15.08 -15.58
CA MET A 1 -13.97 -14.02 -16.59
C MET A 1 -13.05 -14.22 -17.79
N VAL A 2 -13.39 -13.63 -18.95
CA VAL A 2 -12.53 -13.62 -20.15
C VAL A 2 -12.24 -12.16 -20.50
N GLY A 3 -11.04 -11.88 -21.00
CA GLY A 3 -10.65 -10.52 -21.36
C GLY A 3 -9.20 -10.39 -21.80
N VAL A 4 -8.74 -9.15 -21.84
CA VAL A 4 -7.35 -8.78 -22.13
C VAL A 4 -6.64 -8.46 -20.83
N CYS A 5 -5.45 -9.03 -20.64
CA CYS A 5 -4.57 -8.73 -19.52
C CYS A 5 -3.38 -7.92 -20.04
N MET A 6 -3.05 -6.83 -19.36
CA MET A 6 -1.87 -6.01 -19.62
C MET A 6 -0.95 -6.04 -18.41
N PHE A 7 0.33 -6.23 -18.68
CA PHE A 7 1.40 -6.02 -17.72
C PHE A 7 2.32 -4.93 -18.24
N ALA A 8 2.42 -3.83 -17.50
CA ALA A 8 3.29 -2.70 -17.82
C ALA A 8 4.38 -2.60 -16.74
N ASP A 9 5.62 -2.91 -17.11
CA ASP A 9 6.78 -2.89 -16.21
C ASP A 9 7.65 -1.66 -16.49
N ILE A 10 8.04 -0.98 -15.42
CA ILE A 10 8.75 0.30 -15.48
C ILE A 10 10.21 0.06 -15.13
N SER A 11 11.05 0.30 -16.13
CA SER A 11 12.50 0.10 -16.09
C SER A 11 13.24 1.42 -16.15
N ASP A 12 14.45 1.48 -15.59
CA ASP A 12 15.36 2.60 -15.78
C ASP A 12 16.61 2.20 -16.59
N LEU A 13 17.10 3.16 -17.38
CA LEU A 13 18.39 3.08 -18.05
C LEU A 13 19.31 4.15 -17.46
N LYS A 14 20.28 3.74 -16.63
CA LYS A 14 21.45 4.58 -16.35
C LYS A 14 22.47 4.38 -17.47
N ASN A 15 22.93 5.47 -18.09
CA ASN A 15 24.02 5.49 -19.08
C ASN A 15 25.37 5.13 -18.44
N SER A 16 25.54 3.86 -18.04
CA SER A 16 26.77 3.29 -17.49
C SER A 16 26.86 1.81 -17.90
N PRO A 17 28.05 1.26 -18.22
CA PRO A 17 28.22 -0.12 -18.70
C PRO A 17 27.86 -1.23 -17.68
N LEU A 18 27.20 -0.88 -16.58
CA LEU A 18 26.62 -1.76 -15.55
C LEU A 18 25.08 -1.82 -15.66
N SER A 19 24.54 -1.89 -16.88
CA SER A 19 23.11 -1.71 -17.23
C SER A 19 22.14 -2.81 -16.73
N SER A 20 22.56 -3.69 -15.82
CA SER A 20 21.69 -4.71 -15.22
C SER A 20 21.28 -4.39 -13.77
N LEU A 21 21.54 -3.17 -13.30
CA LEU A 21 21.68 -2.89 -11.87
C LEU A 21 20.49 -2.21 -11.19
N PHE A 22 19.50 -1.69 -11.90
CA PHE A 22 18.44 -0.92 -11.26
C PHE A 22 17.05 -1.20 -11.84
N ILE A 23 16.05 -1.07 -10.97
CA ILE A 23 14.62 -1.25 -11.25
C ILE A 23 14.01 0.16 -11.09
N GLY A 24 13.13 0.57 -12.00
CA GLY A 24 12.85 1.96 -12.34
C GLY A 24 12.66 2.90 -11.15
N PHE A 25 11.72 2.57 -10.26
CA PHE A 25 11.38 3.43 -9.13
C PHE A 25 12.36 3.34 -7.98
N THR A 26 13.04 2.21 -7.84
CA THR A 26 14.05 2.04 -6.80
C THR A 26 15.25 2.95 -7.04
N SER A 27 15.69 3.05 -8.30
CA SER A 27 16.75 3.97 -8.72
C SER A 27 16.39 5.43 -8.46
N LEU A 28 15.12 5.77 -8.70
CA LEU A 28 14.57 7.09 -8.44
C LEU A 28 14.59 7.40 -6.93
N CYS A 29 14.08 6.49 -6.10
CA CYS A 29 14.08 6.61 -4.64
C CYS A 29 15.49 6.84 -4.08
N GLU A 30 16.49 6.10 -4.57
CA GLU A 30 17.89 6.27 -4.17
C GLU A 30 18.42 7.66 -4.54
N THR A 31 18.17 8.10 -5.77
CA THR A 31 18.72 9.36 -6.27
C THR A 31 18.13 10.56 -5.50
N TYR A 32 16.84 10.53 -5.20
CA TYR A 32 16.22 11.53 -4.32
C TYR A 32 16.73 11.44 -2.89
N SER A 33 16.92 10.23 -2.35
CA SER A 33 17.47 10.04 -1.00
C SER A 33 18.89 10.60 -0.87
N LEU A 34 19.73 10.42 -1.89
CA LEU A 34 21.09 10.95 -1.93
C LEU A 34 21.08 12.47 -2.06
N LYS A 35 20.31 13.03 -3.01
CA LYS A 35 20.24 14.49 -3.20
C LYS A 35 19.59 15.22 -2.02
N ALA A 36 18.68 14.57 -1.29
CA ALA A 36 18.09 15.12 -0.06
C ALA A 36 19.08 15.24 1.09
N SER A 37 20.17 14.45 1.08
CA SER A 37 21.26 14.62 2.05
C SER A 37 22.16 15.82 1.74
N GLU A 38 22.08 16.36 0.52
CA GLU A 38 22.88 17.50 0.04
C GLU A 38 22.08 18.83 0.03
N ALA A 39 20.75 18.78 0.00
CA ALA A 39 19.85 19.94 -0.02
C ALA A 39 18.77 19.85 1.07
N GLU A 40 18.54 20.94 1.81
CA GLU A 40 17.56 21.00 2.91
C GLU A 40 16.13 20.61 2.45
N SER A 41 15.71 19.43 2.92
CA SER A 41 14.35 19.01 3.34
C SER A 41 13.19 18.76 2.34
N CYS A 42 13.38 18.46 1.05
CA CYS A 42 12.24 18.15 0.15
C CYS A 42 12.44 16.94 -0.77
N GLY A 43 13.21 15.93 -0.35
CA GLY A 43 13.49 14.75 -1.16
C GLY A 43 12.27 13.85 -1.40
N THR A 44 11.52 13.56 -0.34
CA THR A 44 10.39 12.62 -0.38
C THR A 44 9.18 13.20 -1.10
N ASP A 45 8.88 14.48 -0.90
CA ASP A 45 7.74 15.14 -1.56
C ASP A 45 7.96 15.21 -3.07
N LYS A 46 9.19 15.55 -3.50
CA LYS A 46 9.56 15.57 -4.92
C LYS A 46 9.53 14.18 -5.54
N LEU A 47 10.03 13.16 -4.82
CA LEU A 47 9.92 11.76 -5.25
C LEU A 47 8.45 11.38 -5.46
N THR A 48 7.59 11.66 -4.48
CA THR A 48 6.15 11.36 -4.54
C THR A 48 5.48 12.07 -5.71
N PHE A 49 5.78 13.36 -5.89
CA PHE A 49 5.27 14.16 -7.00
C PHE A 49 5.67 13.58 -8.36
N THR A 50 6.95 13.23 -8.54
CA THR A 50 7.46 12.67 -9.80
C THR A 50 6.87 11.28 -10.06
N LEU A 51 6.79 10.42 -9.04
CA LEU A 51 6.15 9.10 -9.14
C LEU A 51 4.67 9.22 -9.54
N ASN A 52 3.90 10.08 -8.86
CA ASN A 52 2.48 10.25 -9.12
C ASN A 52 2.20 10.96 -10.45
N THR A 53 3.09 11.85 -10.90
CA THR A 53 2.99 12.46 -12.23
C THR A 53 3.18 11.40 -13.32
N TYR A 54 4.22 10.57 -13.19
CA TYR A 54 4.54 9.55 -14.18
C TYR A 54 3.50 8.41 -14.20
N LEU A 55 3.26 7.78 -13.04
CA LEU A 55 2.27 6.70 -12.93
C LEU A 55 0.85 7.19 -13.16
N GLY A 56 0.53 8.40 -12.69
CA GLY A 56 -0.76 9.01 -12.91
C GLY A 56 -1.10 9.10 -14.39
N LYS A 57 -0.12 9.40 -15.24
CA LYS A 57 -0.31 9.46 -16.69
C LYS A 57 -0.60 8.08 -17.31
N ILE A 58 0.19 7.07 -16.96
CA ILE A 58 -0.03 5.68 -17.43
C ILE A 58 -1.43 5.19 -17.02
N ILE A 59 -1.81 5.42 -15.76
CA ILE A 59 -3.11 5.03 -15.24
C ILE A 59 -4.23 5.81 -15.94
N GLU A 60 -4.04 7.11 -16.17
CA GLU A 60 -5.00 7.94 -16.90
C GLU A 60 -5.26 7.38 -18.31
N ASP A 61 -4.22 6.96 -19.03
CA ASP A 61 -4.38 6.39 -20.37
C ASP A 61 -5.04 5.01 -20.36
N ILE A 62 -4.75 4.16 -19.37
CA ILE A 62 -5.46 2.90 -19.17
C ILE A 62 -6.95 3.15 -18.95
N LEU A 63 -7.29 4.06 -18.04
CA LEU A 63 -8.68 4.40 -17.71
C LEU A 63 -9.42 5.01 -18.91
N LYS A 64 -8.78 5.92 -19.66
CA LYS A 64 -9.36 6.54 -20.87
C LYS A 64 -9.69 5.53 -21.97
N HIS A 65 -8.92 4.45 -22.06
CA HIS A 65 -9.14 3.37 -23.03
C HIS A 65 -10.04 2.25 -22.47
N GLY A 66 -10.69 2.48 -21.33
CA GLY A 66 -11.62 1.54 -20.73
C GLY A 66 -10.95 0.29 -20.15
N GLY A 67 -9.72 0.42 -19.64
CA GLY A 67 -9.09 -0.61 -18.83
C GLY A 67 -9.27 -0.33 -17.34
N ASP A 68 -9.18 -1.37 -16.52
CA ASP A 68 -9.15 -1.24 -15.06
C ASP A 68 -7.77 -1.64 -14.52
N VAL A 69 -7.19 -0.77 -13.69
CA VAL A 69 -5.89 -1.03 -13.05
C VAL A 69 -6.13 -1.83 -11.77
N LEU A 70 -5.74 -3.10 -11.80
CA LEU A 70 -6.04 -4.05 -10.73
C LEU A 70 -5.05 -3.96 -9.57
N LYS A 71 -3.75 -3.91 -9.85
CA LYS A 71 -2.72 -3.97 -8.80
C LYS A 71 -1.40 -3.34 -9.23
N PHE A 72 -0.67 -2.80 -8.25
CA PHE A 72 0.71 -2.35 -8.39
C PHE A 72 1.63 -3.43 -7.81
N ALA A 73 2.50 -4.03 -8.63
CA ALA A 73 3.40 -5.11 -8.26
C ALA A 73 4.86 -4.64 -8.35
N GLY A 74 5.38 -4.06 -7.26
CA GLY A 74 6.69 -3.42 -7.26
C GLY A 74 6.73 -2.27 -8.26
N ASP A 75 7.54 -2.42 -9.30
CA ASP A 75 7.74 -1.42 -10.36
C ASP A 75 6.85 -1.67 -11.59
N ALA A 76 5.80 -2.49 -11.46
CA ALA A 76 4.88 -2.83 -12.53
C ALA A 76 3.39 -2.60 -12.19
N LEU A 77 2.59 -2.44 -13.23
CA LEU A 77 1.14 -2.30 -13.19
C LEU A 77 0.47 -3.49 -13.89
N LEU A 78 -0.58 -4.02 -13.28
CA LEU A 78 -1.44 -5.03 -13.86
C LEU A 78 -2.81 -4.42 -14.18
N ALA A 79 -3.20 -4.46 -15.45
CA ALA A 79 -4.47 -3.91 -15.93
C ALA A 79 -5.29 -4.94 -16.73
N LEU A 80 -6.61 -4.73 -16.77
CA LEU A 80 -7.59 -5.65 -17.31
C LEU A 80 -8.62 -4.92 -18.17
N TRP A 81 -8.96 -5.52 -19.32
CA TRP A 81 -10.19 -5.24 -20.05
C TRP A 81 -11.09 -6.49 -20.01
N LYS A 82 -12.19 -6.42 -19.26
CA LYS A 82 -13.14 -7.54 -19.10
C LYS A 82 -14.19 -7.50 -20.22
N VAL A 83 -14.48 -8.65 -20.84
CA VAL A 83 -15.65 -8.85 -21.71
C VAL A 83 -16.92 -8.86 -20.85
N GLU A 84 -17.94 -8.10 -21.26
CA GLU A 84 -19.22 -8.04 -20.54
C GLU A 84 -19.98 -9.38 -20.62
N ASP A 85 -20.81 -9.64 -19.61
CA ASP A 85 -21.51 -10.92 -19.50
C ASP A 85 -22.51 -11.08 -20.66
N GLY A 86 -22.28 -12.09 -21.52
CA GLY A 86 -23.03 -12.31 -22.77
C GLY A 86 -22.36 -11.79 -24.05
N GLY A 87 -21.15 -11.23 -23.95
CA GLY A 87 -20.37 -10.75 -25.09
C GLY A 87 -19.86 -11.85 -26.04
N ASN A 88 -19.67 -11.47 -27.30
CA ASN A 88 -19.21 -12.34 -28.40
C ASN A 88 -17.70 -12.22 -28.64
N SER A 89 -17.15 -12.99 -29.60
CA SER A 89 -15.74 -12.87 -30.00
C SER A 89 -15.36 -11.47 -30.49
N ASP A 90 -16.30 -10.76 -31.11
CA ASP A 90 -16.09 -9.42 -31.65
C ASP A 90 -15.77 -8.39 -30.55
N ASP A 91 -16.33 -8.59 -29.36
CA ASP A 91 -16.02 -7.76 -28.19
C ASP A 91 -14.56 -7.96 -27.76
N LEU A 92 -14.06 -9.20 -27.82
CA LEU A 92 -12.68 -9.50 -27.46
C LEU A 92 -11.68 -8.85 -28.43
N THR A 93 -12.00 -8.88 -29.74
CA THR A 93 -11.24 -8.18 -30.78
C THR A 93 -11.20 -6.68 -30.54
N LEU A 94 -12.34 -6.08 -30.20
CA LEU A 94 -12.42 -4.67 -29.84
C LEU A 94 -11.55 -4.34 -28.62
N LEU A 95 -11.63 -5.16 -27.56
CA LEU A 95 -10.87 -4.92 -26.32
C LEU A 95 -9.35 -5.04 -26.54
N ILE A 96 -8.87 -6.04 -27.30
CA ILE A 96 -7.43 -6.15 -27.57
C ILE A 96 -6.93 -5.00 -28.45
N ASN A 97 -7.72 -4.57 -29.44
CA ASN A 97 -7.37 -3.40 -30.24
C ASN A 97 -7.29 -2.13 -29.38
N LYS A 98 -8.25 -1.93 -28.45
CA LYS A 98 -8.19 -0.84 -27.47
C LYS A 98 -6.94 -0.92 -26.58
N ALA A 99 -6.60 -2.10 -26.09
CA ALA A 99 -5.41 -2.31 -25.26
C ALA A 99 -4.10 -2.05 -26.04
N ILE A 100 -4.03 -2.41 -27.32
CA ILE A 100 -2.88 -2.09 -28.20
C ILE A 100 -2.77 -0.57 -28.40
N ILE A 101 -3.87 0.11 -28.72
CA ILE A 101 -3.88 1.58 -28.88
C ILE A 101 -3.47 2.27 -27.57
N CYS A 102 -4.01 1.82 -26.45
CA CYS A 102 -3.60 2.29 -25.11
C CYS A 102 -2.10 2.10 -24.88
N SER A 103 -1.57 0.92 -25.23
CA SER A 103 -0.13 0.62 -25.10
C SER A 103 0.73 1.55 -25.95
N ILE A 104 0.31 1.86 -27.18
CA ILE A 104 1.00 2.80 -28.06
C ILE A 104 1.01 4.20 -27.45
N ALA A 105 -0.14 4.68 -26.96
CA ALA A 105 -0.22 5.99 -26.30
C ALA A 105 0.70 6.08 -25.07
N ILE A 106 0.71 5.03 -24.22
CA ILE A 106 1.62 4.94 -23.08
C ILE A 106 3.09 5.00 -23.54
N GLN A 107 3.46 4.28 -24.60
CA GLN A 107 4.83 4.33 -25.12
C GLN A 107 5.18 5.71 -25.68
N GLU A 108 4.28 6.37 -26.42
CA GLU A 108 4.53 7.70 -27.00
C GLU A 108 4.74 8.79 -25.95
N GLU A 109 4.00 8.72 -24.83
CA GLU A 109 3.99 9.78 -23.81
C GLU A 109 4.89 9.47 -22.61
N CYS A 110 5.09 8.19 -22.28
CA CYS A 110 5.78 7.75 -21.06
C CYS A 110 7.08 6.97 -21.33
N ASP A 111 7.38 6.55 -22.58
CA ASP A 111 8.73 6.06 -22.89
C ASP A 111 9.72 7.22 -22.95
N ASN A 112 10.95 6.98 -22.51
CA ASN A 112 12.02 7.97 -22.43
C ASN A 112 11.70 9.20 -21.56
N TYR A 113 10.98 9.00 -20.47
CA TYR A 113 10.67 10.06 -19.52
C TYR A 113 11.91 10.41 -18.67
N MET A 114 12.50 11.57 -18.91
CA MET A 114 13.63 12.06 -18.11
C MET A 114 13.12 12.80 -16.87
N THR A 115 13.48 12.29 -15.70
CA THR A 115 13.17 12.93 -14.41
C THR A 115 14.07 14.14 -14.15
N ASP A 116 13.65 15.03 -13.26
CA ASP A 116 14.44 16.18 -12.80
C ASP A 116 15.77 15.76 -12.14
N VAL A 117 15.84 14.53 -11.63
CA VAL A 117 17.05 13.97 -11.03
C VAL A 117 17.96 13.25 -12.01
N GLY A 118 17.62 13.17 -13.30
CA GLY A 118 18.46 12.58 -14.35
C GLY A 118 18.33 11.06 -14.48
N VAL A 119 17.29 10.46 -13.91
CA VAL A 119 16.90 9.06 -14.13
C VAL A 119 15.96 8.99 -15.33
N LEU A 120 16.31 8.20 -16.34
CA LEU A 120 15.47 7.94 -17.51
C LEU A 120 14.55 6.76 -17.21
N LEU A 121 13.25 7.02 -17.15
CA LEU A 121 12.21 6.00 -16.99
C LEU A 121 11.71 5.55 -18.35
N ARG A 122 11.50 4.24 -18.50
CA ARG A 122 11.02 3.59 -19.72
C ARG A 122 10.04 2.48 -19.38
N VAL A 123 9.02 2.29 -20.21
CA VAL A 123 8.00 1.26 -20.00
C VAL A 123 8.19 0.13 -21.00
N LYS A 124 8.01 -1.10 -20.56
CA LYS A 124 7.80 -2.25 -21.44
C LYS A 124 6.43 -2.85 -21.15
N ILE A 125 5.70 -3.22 -22.19
CA ILE A 125 4.31 -3.64 -22.09
C ILE A 125 4.16 -5.03 -22.71
N ALA A 126 3.45 -5.91 -22.02
CA ALA A 126 3.00 -7.19 -22.53
C ALA A 126 1.47 -7.28 -22.48
N LEU A 127 0.89 -7.88 -23.51
CA LEU A 127 -0.55 -8.11 -23.62
C LEU A 127 -0.87 -9.58 -23.88
N SER A 128 -1.92 -10.06 -23.21
CA SER A 128 -2.47 -11.39 -23.46
C SER A 128 -3.99 -11.38 -23.48
N VAL A 129 -4.56 -12.45 -24.04
CA VAL A 129 -5.99 -12.67 -24.11
C VAL A 129 -6.30 -14.04 -23.55
N GLY A 130 -7.31 -14.14 -22.68
CA GLY A 130 -7.76 -15.45 -22.21
C GLY A 130 -8.62 -15.41 -20.97
N LYS A 131 -8.70 -16.57 -20.31
CA LYS A 131 -9.45 -16.74 -19.06
C LYS A 131 -8.64 -16.20 -17.88
N MET A 132 -9.33 -15.47 -17.03
CA MET A 132 -8.82 -14.94 -15.77
C MET A 132 -9.79 -15.26 -14.65
N GLN A 133 -9.25 -15.43 -13.45
CA GLN A 133 -9.98 -15.69 -12.22
C GLN A 133 -9.43 -14.76 -11.15
N ILE A 134 -10.34 -14.05 -10.48
CA ILE A 134 -10.02 -13.30 -9.27
C ILE A 134 -10.41 -14.18 -8.10
N THR A 135 -9.45 -14.45 -7.22
CA THR A 135 -9.66 -15.20 -5.97
C THR A 135 -9.53 -14.24 -4.81
N HIS A 136 -10.61 -14.04 -4.06
CA HIS A 136 -10.61 -13.23 -2.85
C HIS A 136 -10.20 -14.10 -1.66
N VAL A 137 -9.30 -13.58 -0.82
CA VAL A 137 -8.83 -14.22 0.40
C VAL A 137 -8.74 -13.20 1.51
N GLY A 138 -8.93 -13.63 2.75
CA GLY A 138 -8.93 -12.67 3.83
C GLY A 138 -9.51 -13.17 5.13
N VAL A 139 -9.40 -12.32 6.13
CA VAL A 139 -10.15 -12.35 7.38
C VAL A 139 -11.05 -11.11 7.46
N THR A 140 -11.88 -11.02 8.48
CA THR A 140 -12.85 -9.91 8.64
C THR A 140 -12.19 -8.52 8.59
N GLU A 141 -10.96 -8.39 9.08
CA GLU A 141 -10.22 -7.11 9.15
C GLU A 141 -9.30 -6.84 7.95
N SER A 142 -8.95 -7.86 7.18
CA SER A 142 -7.94 -7.76 6.12
C SER A 142 -8.28 -8.72 5.00
N LYS A 143 -8.61 -8.15 3.85
CA LYS A 143 -8.95 -8.87 2.63
C LYS A 143 -7.99 -8.49 1.53
N HIS A 144 -7.64 -9.47 0.71
CA HIS A 144 -6.82 -9.32 -0.48
C HIS A 144 -7.48 -10.12 -1.61
N PHE A 145 -7.02 -9.87 -2.83
CA PHE A 145 -7.38 -10.71 -3.95
C PHE A 145 -6.15 -11.02 -4.78
N ASP A 146 -6.19 -12.17 -5.44
CA ASP A 146 -5.18 -12.61 -6.39
C ASP A 146 -5.80 -12.80 -7.78
N LEU A 147 -5.00 -12.63 -8.83
CA LEU A 147 -5.41 -12.82 -10.21
C LEU A 147 -4.63 -13.99 -10.82
N SER A 148 -5.35 -15.01 -11.28
CA SER A 148 -4.77 -16.19 -11.93
C SER A 148 -5.48 -16.51 -13.24
N GLY A 149 -4.93 -17.45 -14.02
CA GLY A 149 -5.53 -17.94 -15.26
C GLY A 149 -4.56 -17.95 -16.44
N SER A 150 -5.06 -18.40 -17.60
CA SER A 150 -4.23 -18.55 -18.80
C SER A 150 -3.71 -17.20 -19.28
N ALA A 151 -4.55 -16.14 -19.27
CA ALA A 151 -4.10 -14.81 -19.69
C ALA A 151 -2.98 -14.27 -18.78
N VAL A 152 -3.08 -14.49 -17.47
CA VAL A 152 -2.03 -14.05 -16.52
C VAL A 152 -0.71 -14.79 -16.77
N SER A 153 -0.80 -16.10 -17.04
CA SER A 153 0.38 -16.92 -17.35
C SER A 153 1.02 -16.50 -18.68
N ASP A 154 0.20 -16.23 -19.69
CA ASP A 154 0.64 -15.85 -21.02
C ASP A 154 1.26 -14.45 -21.05
N VAL A 155 0.69 -13.49 -20.30
CA VAL A 155 1.26 -12.13 -20.24
C VAL A 155 2.60 -12.13 -19.51
N ASN A 156 2.73 -12.95 -18.46
CA ASN A 156 3.99 -13.14 -17.74
C ASN A 156 5.05 -13.82 -18.62
N ALA A 157 4.65 -14.77 -19.47
CA ALA A 157 5.57 -15.36 -20.45
C ALA A 157 5.97 -14.37 -21.55
N ALA A 158 5.03 -13.54 -22.03
CA ALA A 158 5.26 -12.53 -23.06
C ALA A 158 6.16 -11.37 -22.57
N GLU A 159 6.02 -10.96 -21.30
CA GLU A 159 6.85 -9.93 -20.67
C GLU A 159 8.35 -10.22 -20.77
N LYS A 160 8.75 -11.49 -20.69
CA LYS A 160 10.17 -11.91 -20.75
C LYS A 160 10.84 -11.57 -22.08
N TRP A 161 10.04 -11.34 -23.12
CA TRP A 161 10.49 -10.93 -24.46
C TRP A 161 10.40 -9.41 -24.68
N ALA A 162 9.87 -8.67 -23.70
CA ALA A 162 9.70 -7.23 -23.79
C ALA A 162 10.99 -6.51 -23.37
N GLU A 163 11.39 -5.57 -24.21
CA GLU A 163 12.47 -4.61 -23.95
C GLU A 163 11.87 -3.23 -23.64
N PRO A 164 12.62 -2.32 -22.98
CA PRO A 164 12.16 -0.95 -22.76
C PRO A 164 11.75 -0.27 -24.08
N GLY A 165 10.54 0.29 -24.11
CA GLY A 165 9.91 0.90 -25.30
C GLY A 165 9.14 -0.08 -26.20
N SER A 166 9.08 -1.37 -25.86
CA SER A 166 8.39 -2.39 -26.68
C SER A 166 7.01 -2.76 -26.15
N ILE A 167 6.17 -3.24 -27.07
CA ILE A 167 4.84 -3.80 -26.79
C ILE A 167 4.83 -5.23 -27.36
N ILE A 168 4.69 -6.24 -26.50
CA ILE A 168 4.70 -7.64 -26.89
C ILE A 168 3.32 -8.26 -26.72
N LEU A 169 2.84 -8.95 -27.75
CA LEU A 169 1.61 -9.73 -27.72
C LEU A 169 1.93 -11.22 -27.60
N SER A 170 1.19 -11.91 -26.73
CA SER A 170 1.07 -13.38 -26.80
C SER A 170 0.38 -13.82 -28.11
N LEU A 171 0.55 -15.09 -28.49
CA LEU A 171 -0.08 -15.67 -29.67
C LEU A 171 -1.61 -15.49 -29.71
N LEU A 172 -2.30 -15.66 -28.57
CA LEU A 172 -3.75 -15.48 -28.50
C LEU A 172 -4.15 -14.00 -28.65
N ALA A 173 -3.37 -13.08 -28.07
CA ALA A 173 -3.61 -11.65 -28.27
C ALA A 173 -3.45 -11.25 -29.74
N PHE A 174 -2.40 -11.72 -30.42
CA PHE A 174 -2.19 -11.48 -31.85
C PHE A 174 -3.30 -12.09 -32.71
N SER A 175 -3.74 -13.31 -32.41
CA SER A 175 -4.79 -14.00 -33.17
C SER A 175 -6.17 -13.34 -33.06
N ASN A 176 -6.43 -12.63 -31.96
CA ASN A 176 -7.69 -11.93 -31.72
C ASN A 176 -7.64 -10.44 -32.08
N CYS A 177 -6.48 -9.88 -32.42
CA CYS A 177 -6.39 -8.47 -32.83
C CYS A 177 -6.68 -8.30 -34.32
N ASP A 178 -7.10 -7.08 -34.71
CA ASP A 178 -7.25 -6.74 -36.11
C ASP A 178 -5.88 -6.45 -36.74
N GLN A 179 -5.37 -7.44 -37.47
CA GLN A 179 -4.05 -7.38 -38.11
C GLN A 179 -3.93 -6.33 -39.22
N SER A 180 -5.07 -5.79 -39.70
CA SER A 180 -5.07 -4.70 -40.67
C SER A 180 -4.72 -3.36 -40.04
N LEU A 181 -4.94 -3.19 -38.73
CA LEU A 181 -4.74 -1.92 -38.03
C LEU A 181 -3.30 -1.70 -37.56
N PHE A 182 -2.49 -2.75 -37.48
CA PHE A 182 -1.17 -2.69 -36.84
C PHE A 182 -0.07 -3.33 -37.67
N LEU A 183 1.18 -2.98 -37.36
CA LEU A 183 2.39 -3.59 -37.90
C LEU A 183 3.02 -4.46 -36.83
N PHE A 184 3.46 -5.66 -37.22
CA PHE A 184 4.01 -6.64 -36.29
C PHE A 184 5.34 -7.22 -36.76
N GLU A 185 6.19 -7.52 -35.79
CA GLU A 185 7.41 -8.30 -35.97
C GLU A 185 7.27 -9.62 -35.21
N THR A 186 7.61 -10.73 -35.86
CA THR A 186 7.49 -12.07 -35.28
C THR A 186 8.70 -12.39 -34.40
N ILE A 187 8.44 -12.92 -33.21
CA ILE A 187 9.45 -13.34 -32.23
C ILE A 187 9.26 -14.83 -31.92
N ASP A 188 10.35 -15.53 -31.64
CA ASP A 188 10.39 -16.93 -31.20
C ASP A 188 9.51 -17.86 -32.06
N ASN A 189 9.82 -17.95 -33.35
CA ASN A 189 9.12 -18.82 -34.31
C ASN A 189 7.59 -18.61 -34.40
N GLY A 190 7.08 -17.43 -34.04
CA GLY A 190 5.64 -17.14 -34.08
C GLY A 190 4.90 -17.32 -32.77
N MET A 191 5.60 -17.51 -31.66
CA MET A 191 4.96 -17.58 -30.34
C MET A 191 4.61 -16.20 -29.78
N TYR A 192 5.36 -15.16 -30.15
CA TYR A 192 5.17 -13.79 -29.68
C TYR A 192 5.28 -12.78 -30.83
N TYR A 193 4.66 -11.61 -30.66
CA TYR A 193 4.61 -10.58 -31.69
C TYR A 193 4.89 -9.20 -31.08
N ARG A 194 5.90 -8.49 -31.60
CA ARG A 194 6.16 -7.09 -31.24
C ARG A 194 5.31 -6.17 -32.10
N VAL A 195 4.62 -5.21 -31.48
CA VAL A 195 3.89 -4.16 -32.19
C VAL A 195 4.89 -3.08 -32.63
N ALA A 196 5.03 -2.88 -33.94
CA ALA A 196 5.91 -1.88 -34.53
C ALA A 196 5.24 -0.50 -34.71
N GLY A 197 3.91 -0.47 -34.71
CA GLY A 197 3.12 0.76 -34.82
C GLY A 197 1.71 0.51 -35.34
N ALA A 198 0.89 1.55 -35.40
CA ALA A 198 -0.42 1.53 -36.04
C ALA A 198 -0.28 1.87 -37.55
N ARG A 199 -1.09 1.23 -38.40
CA ARG A 199 -1.20 1.59 -39.81
C ARG A 199 -2.06 2.83 -39.94
N VAL A 200 -1.56 3.84 -40.63
CA VAL A 200 -2.35 4.99 -41.03
C VAL A 200 -3.07 4.60 -42.32
N GLU A 201 -4.41 4.55 -42.29
CA GLU A 201 -5.18 4.55 -43.53
C GLU A 201 -4.99 5.91 -44.20
N GLU A 202 -4.20 5.97 -45.27
CA GLU A 202 -4.32 7.06 -46.24
C GLU A 202 -5.68 6.89 -46.90
N GLU A 203 -6.69 7.66 -46.46
CA GLU A 203 -7.90 7.83 -47.26
C GLU A 203 -7.47 8.35 -48.64
N SER A 204 -7.52 7.47 -49.64
CA SER A 204 -7.41 7.84 -51.04
C SER A 204 -8.63 8.71 -51.39
N ALA A 205 -8.53 10.01 -51.08
CA ALA A 205 -9.42 11.00 -51.65
C ALA A 205 -9.24 10.93 -53.16
N THR A 206 -10.23 10.37 -53.86
CA THR A 206 -10.38 10.53 -55.30
C THR A 206 -10.57 12.02 -55.61
N VAL A 207 -9.46 12.74 -55.70
CA VAL A 207 -9.44 14.10 -56.23
C VAL A 207 -9.49 13.95 -57.75
N SER A 208 -10.64 14.30 -58.32
CA SER A 208 -10.78 14.57 -59.74
C SER A 208 -9.76 15.63 -60.17
N THR A 209 -8.76 15.18 -60.92
CA THR A 209 -7.94 15.89 -61.91
C THR A 209 -8.02 17.43 -61.91
N VAL A 210 -6.97 18.07 -61.37
CA VAL A 210 -6.30 19.21 -62.04
C VAL A 210 -4.79 19.05 -61.82
N HIS A 211 -4.04 19.23 -62.91
CA HIS A 211 -2.61 18.95 -63.09
C HIS A 211 -1.66 20.00 -62.45
N PRO A 212 -0.32 19.84 -62.50
CA PRO A 212 0.54 19.81 -61.32
C PRO A 212 1.49 21.02 -61.21
N THR A 213 1.94 21.31 -60.00
CA THR A 213 3.25 21.93 -59.76
C THR A 213 3.86 21.29 -58.53
N GLY A 214 5.01 20.65 -58.73
CA GLY A 214 5.66 19.81 -57.72
C GLY A 214 6.19 20.57 -56.51
N VAL A 215 6.56 19.80 -55.49
CA VAL A 215 7.93 19.72 -54.94
C VAL A 215 7.88 18.71 -53.78
N GLN A 216 8.48 17.54 -54.04
CA GLN A 216 9.44 16.81 -53.22
C GLN A 216 9.18 16.55 -51.72
N LEU A 217 9.11 15.25 -51.39
CA LEU A 217 9.41 14.66 -50.08
C LEU A 217 10.67 15.28 -49.44
N ALA A 218 10.57 15.63 -48.15
CA ALA A 218 11.71 15.67 -47.26
C ALA A 218 11.30 15.24 -45.84
N LEU A 219 11.68 14.01 -45.50
CA LEU A 219 12.12 13.65 -44.14
C LEU A 219 13.17 14.66 -43.69
N MET A 220 13.04 15.27 -42.51
CA MET A 220 14.21 15.73 -41.75
C MET A 220 13.94 15.76 -40.25
N SER A 221 14.71 14.93 -39.56
CA SER A 221 15.18 15.09 -38.20
C SER A 221 15.89 16.43 -37.97
N GLY A 222 15.61 17.07 -36.84
CA GLY A 222 16.56 17.87 -36.05
C GLY A 222 16.99 19.25 -36.58
N VAL A 223 16.83 20.30 -35.76
CA VAL A 223 17.90 21.08 -35.12
C VAL A 223 17.32 22.39 -34.55
N LEU A 224 17.79 22.69 -33.35
CA LEU A 224 17.61 23.89 -32.53
C LEU A 224 17.74 25.23 -33.30
N SER A 225 16.87 26.19 -32.98
CA SER A 225 17.27 27.59 -32.96
C SER A 225 16.55 28.36 -31.84
N THR A 226 17.37 28.86 -30.92
CA THR A 226 17.05 29.89 -29.92
C THR A 226 16.52 31.17 -30.58
N GLY A 227 15.41 31.71 -30.06
CA GLY A 227 15.00 33.07 -30.40
C GLY A 227 13.52 33.40 -30.19
N ALA A 228 13.04 33.38 -28.94
CA ALA A 228 11.92 34.24 -28.49
C ALA A 228 11.77 34.14 -26.96
N VAL A 229 12.57 34.94 -26.25
CA VAL A 229 12.36 35.26 -24.84
C VAL A 229 11.74 36.66 -24.79
N LEU A 230 10.72 36.82 -23.92
CA LEU A 230 9.93 38.03 -23.60
C LEU A 230 8.77 38.27 -24.59
N THR A 231 7.48 38.27 -24.24
CA THR A 231 6.80 38.69 -23.00
C THR A 231 5.42 38.02 -22.88
N SER A 232 5.21 37.20 -21.86
CA SER A 232 3.90 37.07 -21.20
C SER A 232 4.11 36.37 -19.86
N THR A 233 4.33 37.17 -18.82
CA THR A 233 4.21 36.74 -17.43
C THR A 233 2.85 36.06 -17.21
N PRO A 234 2.76 34.78 -16.82
CA PRO A 234 1.55 34.27 -16.20
C PRO A 234 1.51 34.83 -14.79
N SER A 235 0.46 35.57 -14.47
CA SER A 235 0.21 36.06 -13.12
C SER A 235 0.13 34.89 -12.13
N VAL A 236 1.12 34.84 -11.25
CA VAL A 236 1.28 33.94 -10.09
C VAL A 236 0.14 34.10 -9.05
N ALA A 237 -0.88 34.93 -9.31
CA ALA A 237 -1.94 35.24 -8.35
C ALA A 237 -3.32 34.59 -8.62
N LYS A 238 -3.47 33.70 -9.63
CA LYS A 238 -4.77 33.04 -9.92
C LYS A 238 -4.79 31.50 -9.84
N ARG A 239 -3.73 30.87 -9.32
CA ARG A 239 -3.69 29.42 -9.04
C ARG A 239 -3.54 29.06 -7.55
N ILE A 240 -3.63 30.04 -6.65
CA ILE A 240 -3.33 29.86 -5.22
C ILE A 240 -4.59 29.63 -4.35
N PHE A 241 -5.82 29.70 -4.87
CA PHE A 241 -7.03 29.56 -4.03
C PHE A 241 -8.19 28.73 -4.62
N ALA A 242 -7.89 27.74 -5.48
CA ALA A 242 -8.93 26.90 -6.10
C ALA A 242 -9.18 25.47 -5.51
N PRO A 243 -8.65 25.03 -4.35
CA PRO A 243 -9.14 23.79 -3.72
C PRO A 243 -9.99 23.99 -2.45
N HIS A 244 -9.90 25.12 -1.74
CA HIS A 244 -10.41 25.20 -0.35
C HIS A 244 -11.84 25.72 -0.16
N VAL A 245 -12.60 25.94 -1.24
CA VAL A 245 -13.99 26.44 -1.12
C VAL A 245 -15.03 25.38 -1.53
N GLY A 246 -14.62 24.34 -2.26
CA GLY A 246 -15.54 23.31 -2.78
C GLY A 246 -16.18 22.44 -1.70
N THR A 247 -15.41 22.06 -0.68
CA THR A 247 -15.86 21.24 0.47
C THR A 247 -16.64 22.06 1.50
N LEU A 248 -16.38 23.36 1.62
CA LEU A 248 -17.11 24.26 2.52
C LEU A 248 -18.46 24.72 1.92
N LEU A 249 -18.54 24.96 0.60
CA LEU A 249 -19.77 25.42 -0.05
C LEU A 249 -20.83 24.31 -0.22
N SER A 250 -20.41 23.06 -0.43
CA SER A 250 -21.36 21.93 -0.58
C SER A 250 -22.12 21.63 0.71
N ARG A 251 -21.53 21.96 1.87
CA ARG A 251 -22.15 21.77 3.19
C ARG A 251 -23.23 22.81 3.52
N TYR A 252 -23.18 24.01 2.91
CA TYR A 252 -24.10 25.12 3.23
C TYR A 252 -25.07 25.50 2.10
N TYR A 253 -24.84 25.10 0.84
CA TYR A 253 -25.75 25.39 -0.29
C TYR A 253 -25.94 24.19 -1.23
N PRO A 254 -26.85 23.24 -0.93
CA PRO A 254 -27.07 22.02 -1.72
C PRO A 254 -27.56 22.26 -3.16
N GLN A 255 -28.03 23.47 -3.46
CA GLN A 255 -28.65 23.84 -4.73
C GLN A 255 -27.65 24.38 -5.76
N MET A 256 -26.41 24.69 -5.36
CA MET A 256 -25.38 25.20 -6.27
C MET A 256 -24.51 24.06 -6.83
N LYS A 257 -24.91 23.51 -7.97
CA LYS A 257 -24.03 22.65 -8.78
C LYS A 257 -22.92 23.48 -9.40
N LEU A 258 -21.69 23.31 -8.93
CA LEU A 258 -20.50 23.79 -9.64
C LEU A 258 -20.37 23.05 -10.98
N PRO A 259 -20.09 23.75 -12.09
CA PRO A 259 -19.83 23.08 -13.36
C PRO A 259 -18.51 22.30 -13.25
N ARG A 260 -18.60 20.96 -13.33
CA ARG A 260 -17.44 20.08 -13.44
C ARG A 260 -16.57 20.54 -14.61
N ILE A 261 -15.27 20.65 -14.40
CA ILE A 261 -14.27 20.91 -15.45
C ILE A 261 -14.11 19.62 -16.27
N TYR A 262 -15.16 19.24 -16.98
CA TYR A 262 -15.05 18.53 -18.25
C TYR A 262 -15.37 19.58 -19.29
N ARG A 263 -14.35 19.96 -20.07
CA ARG A 263 -14.53 20.90 -21.16
C ARG A 263 -15.48 20.25 -22.18
N LYS A 264 -16.76 20.62 -22.08
CA LYS A 264 -17.75 20.44 -23.14
C LYS A 264 -17.15 21.07 -24.41
N LYS A 265 -17.14 20.31 -25.52
CA LYS A 265 -16.67 20.75 -26.84
C LYS A 265 -17.05 22.21 -27.11
N GLY A 266 -16.03 23.06 -27.23
CA GLY A 266 -16.16 24.48 -27.50
C GLY A 266 -14.82 25.02 -28.01
N GLN A 267 -14.68 24.94 -29.33
CA GLN A 267 -13.72 25.65 -30.20
C GLN A 267 -12.26 25.65 -29.78
N SER A 268 -11.50 24.69 -30.31
CA SER A 268 -10.08 24.82 -30.65
C SER A 268 -9.77 23.76 -31.72
N GLU A 269 -10.27 23.98 -32.94
CA GLU A 269 -9.81 23.23 -34.12
C GLU A 269 -8.41 23.73 -34.47
N GLN A 270 -7.39 23.04 -33.98
CA GLN A 270 -6.09 22.87 -34.65
C GLN A 270 -5.19 22.01 -33.75
N LYS A 271 -4.79 20.84 -34.29
CA LYS A 271 -3.91 19.79 -33.73
C LYS A 271 -4.55 18.63 -32.96
N GLU A 272 -5.65 18.08 -33.46
CA GLU A 272 -5.95 16.66 -33.27
C GLU A 272 -6.23 16.04 -34.64
N GLN A 273 -5.18 15.50 -35.26
CA GLN A 273 -5.30 14.62 -36.42
C GLN A 273 -5.00 13.19 -35.94
N ILE A 274 -5.70 12.78 -34.88
CA ILE A 274 -5.84 11.36 -34.52
C ILE A 274 -6.86 10.78 -35.51
N CYS A 275 -6.48 9.68 -36.15
CA CYS A 275 -7.21 9.04 -37.24
C CYS A 275 -8.71 8.87 -36.90
N LYS A 276 -9.63 9.25 -37.80
CA LYS A 276 -11.08 9.16 -37.56
C LYS A 276 -11.54 7.72 -37.26
N THR A 277 -10.78 6.72 -37.70
CA THR A 277 -11.00 5.29 -37.45
C THR A 277 -10.79 4.94 -35.97
N THR A 278 -9.78 5.50 -35.30
CA THR A 278 -9.55 5.36 -33.84
C THR A 278 -10.60 6.09 -32.99
N GLY A 279 -11.15 7.21 -33.47
CA GLY A 279 -12.15 8.00 -32.74
C GLY A 279 -13.53 7.35 -32.61
N ASN A 280 -13.84 6.34 -33.43
CA ASN A 280 -15.08 5.56 -33.31
C ASN A 280 -14.92 4.36 -32.37
N LEU A 281 -13.72 3.78 -32.25
CA LEU A 281 -13.43 2.69 -31.30
C LEU A 281 -13.49 3.15 -29.83
N LEU A 282 -13.22 4.44 -29.57
CA LEU A 282 -13.21 5.04 -28.23
C LEU A 282 -14.60 5.46 -27.71
N LYS A 283 -15.65 5.41 -28.54
CA LYS A 283 -17.02 5.81 -28.16
C LYS A 283 -17.89 4.57 -27.93
N SER A 284 -17.79 3.97 -26.75
CA SER A 284 -18.71 2.92 -26.32
C SER A 284 -19.10 3.17 -24.87
N ASP A 285 -20.40 3.08 -24.55
CA ASP A 285 -20.97 3.09 -23.19
C ASP A 285 -20.54 1.81 -22.43
N SER A 286 -19.26 1.69 -22.13
CA SER A 286 -18.66 0.51 -21.48
C SER A 286 -18.62 0.69 -19.97
N CYS A 287 -18.71 -0.42 -19.22
CA CYS A 287 -18.51 -0.42 -17.76
C CYS A 287 -17.15 0.14 -17.29
N HIS A 288 -16.23 0.40 -18.22
CA HIS A 288 -14.91 0.96 -17.96
C HIS A 288 -14.81 2.48 -18.18
N ASP A 289 -15.93 3.17 -18.47
CA ASP A 289 -15.98 4.63 -18.58
C ASP A 289 -15.76 5.29 -17.19
N PRO A 290 -14.95 6.36 -17.06
CA PRO A 290 -14.84 7.15 -15.83
C PRO A 290 -16.18 7.55 -15.19
N ASP A 291 -17.19 7.88 -16.00
CA ASP A 291 -18.53 8.22 -15.51
C ASP A 291 -19.27 6.99 -14.94
N HIS A 292 -18.96 5.79 -15.43
CA HIS A 292 -19.49 4.53 -14.91
C HIS A 292 -18.94 4.20 -13.51
N ARG A 293 -17.65 4.47 -13.21
CA ARG A 293 -17.11 4.29 -11.84
C ARG A 293 -17.83 5.15 -10.82
N THR A 294 -18.08 6.41 -11.16
CA THR A 294 -18.82 7.34 -10.31
C THR A 294 -20.26 6.85 -10.06
N TYR A 295 -20.88 6.27 -11.08
CA TYR A 295 -22.19 5.65 -10.96
C TYR A 295 -22.19 4.43 -10.03
N ILE A 296 -21.18 3.55 -10.11
CA ILE A 296 -21.03 2.42 -9.18
C ILE A 296 -20.92 2.93 -7.74
N TYR A 297 -20.06 3.93 -7.49
CA TYR A 297 -19.87 4.46 -6.13
C TYR A 297 -21.17 5.02 -5.53
N SER A 298 -22.05 5.59 -6.36
CA SER A 298 -23.34 6.10 -5.90
C SER A 298 -24.35 5.02 -5.49
N LYS A 299 -24.06 3.75 -5.80
CA LYS A 299 -24.92 2.60 -5.48
C LYS A 299 -24.46 1.78 -4.29
N LEU A 300 -23.25 2.04 -3.76
CA LEU A 300 -22.71 1.29 -2.63
C LEU A 300 -23.48 1.65 -1.37
N ASN A 301 -23.82 0.63 -0.58
CA ASN A 301 -24.38 0.80 0.76
C ASN A 301 -23.26 0.79 1.82
N ASP A 302 -23.60 1.10 3.08
CA ASP A 302 -22.61 1.16 4.17
C ASP A 302 -21.90 -0.18 4.41
N GLN A 303 -22.60 -1.31 4.22
CA GLN A 303 -22.02 -2.64 4.35
C GLN A 303 -21.00 -2.91 3.23
N ASP A 304 -21.31 -2.53 2.00
CA ASP A 304 -20.38 -2.64 0.87
C ASP A 304 -19.11 -1.82 1.11
N ILE A 305 -19.27 -0.61 1.69
CA ILE A 305 -18.15 0.27 2.04
C ILE A 305 -17.28 -0.39 3.11
N GLU A 306 -17.87 -0.95 4.16
CA GLU A 306 -17.13 -1.65 5.22
C GLU A 306 -16.39 -2.89 4.68
N ASP A 307 -17.02 -3.64 3.78
CA ASP A 307 -16.38 -4.78 3.13
C ASP A 307 -15.20 -4.38 2.23
N LEU A 308 -15.28 -3.20 1.59
CA LEU A 308 -14.20 -2.63 0.79
C LEU A 308 -13.06 -2.08 1.67
N ARG A 309 -13.38 -1.53 2.86
CA ARG A 309 -12.37 -1.01 3.80
C ARG A 309 -11.38 -2.09 4.22
N ALA A 310 -11.82 -3.35 4.33
CA ALA A 310 -10.92 -4.48 4.62
C ALA A 310 -9.80 -4.70 3.58
N TYR A 311 -9.92 -4.17 2.36
CA TYR A 311 -8.86 -4.22 1.34
C TYR A 311 -7.82 -3.09 1.45
N VAL A 312 -8.03 -2.16 2.38
CA VAL A 312 -7.19 -0.97 2.55
C VAL A 312 -6.35 -1.13 3.82
N PRO A 313 -5.03 -0.90 3.78
CA PRO A 313 -4.19 -1.00 4.97
C PRO A 313 -4.65 -0.07 6.11
N LYS A 314 -4.56 -0.53 7.36
CA LYS A 314 -4.96 0.25 8.56
C LYS A 314 -4.29 1.62 8.62
N THR A 315 -3.03 1.71 8.22
CA THR A 315 -2.27 2.97 8.10
C THR A 315 -2.97 4.01 7.20
N VAL A 316 -3.58 3.57 6.12
CA VAL A 316 -4.29 4.44 5.17
C VAL A 316 -5.67 4.78 5.70
N LEU A 317 -6.42 3.78 6.18
CA LEU A 317 -7.75 3.97 6.76
C LEU A 317 -7.73 5.00 7.90
N SER A 318 -6.76 4.89 8.81
CA SER A 318 -6.58 5.84 9.91
C SER A 318 -6.54 7.29 9.39
N ARG A 319 -5.84 7.58 8.30
CA ARG A 319 -5.78 8.94 7.73
C ARG A 319 -7.09 9.36 7.06
N ILE A 320 -7.73 8.44 6.34
CA ILE A 320 -9.04 8.68 5.70
C ILE A 320 -10.07 9.06 6.76
N ASP A 321 -10.13 8.31 7.86
CA ASP A 321 -11.11 8.51 8.94
C ASP A 321 -10.89 9.84 9.68
N HIS A 322 -9.64 10.32 9.74
CA HIS A 322 -9.31 11.64 10.30
C HIS A 322 -9.41 12.79 9.27
N GLY A 323 -9.85 12.51 8.04
CA GLY A 323 -9.97 13.51 6.97
C GLY A 323 -8.64 14.15 6.58
N GLN A 324 -7.53 13.44 6.77
CA GLN A 324 -6.19 13.92 6.47
C GLN A 324 -5.80 13.59 5.02
N ASP A 325 -4.99 14.46 4.42
CA ASP A 325 -4.52 14.24 3.05
C ASP A 325 -3.61 13.01 2.96
N LEU A 326 -3.80 12.18 1.94
CA LEU A 326 -3.01 10.96 1.76
C LEU A 326 -1.56 11.25 1.36
N GLU A 327 -1.26 12.46 0.89
CA GLU A 327 0.11 12.89 0.58
C GLU A 327 1.02 12.81 1.82
N TRP A 328 0.47 13.05 3.02
CA TRP A 328 1.18 12.98 4.31
C TRP A 328 1.59 11.56 4.73
N LEU A 329 1.14 10.53 4.01
CA LEU A 329 1.60 9.15 4.23
C LEU A 329 2.95 8.86 3.58
N SER A 330 3.48 9.80 2.78
CA SER A 330 4.70 9.62 2.02
C SER A 330 5.92 9.96 2.86
N GLU A 331 6.68 8.94 3.25
CA GLU A 331 7.89 9.12 4.06
C GLU A 331 9.00 8.11 3.71
N MET A 332 10.25 8.51 3.97
CA MET A 332 11.40 7.62 3.93
C MET A 332 11.65 7.06 5.32
N ARG A 333 11.48 5.75 5.51
CA ARG A 333 11.59 5.13 6.83
C ARG A 333 12.33 3.80 6.79
N GLN A 334 12.84 3.38 7.94
CA GLN A 334 13.48 2.08 8.08
C GLN A 334 12.42 1.01 8.36
N VAL A 335 12.34 0.02 7.48
CA VAL A 335 11.41 -1.11 7.55
C VAL A 335 12.17 -2.43 7.55
N SER A 336 11.56 -3.48 8.10
CA SER A 336 11.96 -4.86 7.87
C SER A 336 10.91 -5.53 7.00
N VAL A 337 11.32 -6.11 5.87
CA VAL A 337 10.41 -6.66 4.86
C VAL A 337 10.64 -8.14 4.73
N LEU A 338 9.56 -8.91 4.79
CA LEU A 338 9.54 -10.34 4.49
C LEU A 338 8.85 -10.51 3.13
N PHE A 339 9.57 -11.13 2.21
CA PHE A 339 9.02 -11.69 0.99
C PHE A 339 8.88 -13.19 1.20
N ILE A 340 7.66 -13.70 1.17
CA ILE A 340 7.33 -15.11 1.38
C ILE A 340 6.80 -15.64 0.07
N ASN A 341 7.41 -16.72 -0.45
CA ASN A 341 6.91 -17.41 -1.63
C ASN A 341 6.67 -18.87 -1.33
N MET A 342 5.62 -19.40 -1.95
CA MET A 342 5.26 -20.80 -1.87
C MET A 342 4.58 -21.24 -3.16
N ASP A 343 4.64 -22.53 -3.44
CA ASP A 343 3.88 -23.17 -4.49
C ASP A 343 2.55 -23.65 -3.93
N LEU A 344 1.47 -23.25 -4.60
CA LEU A 344 0.11 -23.66 -4.29
C LEU A 344 -0.38 -24.67 -5.34
N PRO A 345 -1.40 -25.49 -5.02
CA PRO A 345 -1.98 -26.42 -5.97
C PRO A 345 -2.51 -25.67 -7.21
N ILE A 346 -2.26 -26.22 -8.40
CA ILE A 346 -2.62 -25.57 -9.68
C ILE A 346 -4.13 -25.67 -9.98
N LYS A 347 -4.89 -26.51 -9.25
CA LYS A 347 -6.27 -26.89 -9.61
C LYS A 347 -7.35 -26.28 -8.71
N GLY A 348 -8.18 -25.41 -9.28
CA GLY A 348 -9.55 -25.12 -8.83
C GLY A 348 -9.70 -24.80 -7.34
N ASN A 349 -10.72 -25.36 -6.68
CA ASN A 349 -11.05 -25.07 -5.28
C ASN A 349 -9.90 -25.35 -4.28
N TYR A 350 -8.99 -26.28 -4.59
CA TYR A 350 -7.83 -26.58 -3.75
C TYR A 350 -6.83 -25.40 -3.73
N HIS A 351 -6.68 -24.70 -4.85
CA HIS A 351 -5.87 -23.48 -4.91
C HIS A 351 -6.42 -22.41 -3.97
N SER A 352 -7.72 -22.10 -4.08
CA SER A 352 -8.36 -21.07 -3.25
C SER A 352 -8.33 -21.44 -1.76
N TRP A 353 -8.52 -22.72 -1.43
CA TRP A 353 -8.42 -23.21 -0.06
C TRP A 353 -7.00 -23.08 0.49
N ALA A 354 -5.99 -23.51 -0.25
CA ALA A 354 -4.59 -23.41 0.16
C ALA A 354 -4.16 -21.94 0.29
N LEU A 355 -4.59 -21.07 -0.63
CA LEU A 355 -4.32 -19.64 -0.57
C LEU A 355 -4.96 -18.99 0.66
N GLN A 356 -6.22 -19.31 0.97
CA GLN A 356 -6.91 -18.83 2.17
C GLN A 356 -6.22 -19.34 3.44
N ARG A 357 -5.80 -20.60 3.47
CA ARG A 357 -5.13 -21.18 4.64
C ARG A 357 -3.75 -20.56 4.85
N ALA A 358 -2.97 -20.37 3.78
CA ALA A 358 -1.72 -19.63 3.81
C ALA A 358 -1.93 -18.20 4.32
N PHE A 359 -2.97 -17.53 3.83
CA PHE A 359 -3.33 -16.18 4.25
C PHE A 359 -3.57 -16.10 5.76
N GLU A 360 -4.40 -16.99 6.32
CA GLU A 360 -4.71 -17.03 7.76
C GLU A 360 -3.44 -17.21 8.61
N VAL A 361 -2.58 -18.17 8.23
CA VAL A 361 -1.33 -18.45 8.93
C VAL A 361 -0.38 -17.26 8.89
N ILE A 362 -0.14 -16.70 7.70
CA ILE A 362 0.76 -15.56 7.50
C ILE A 362 0.24 -14.33 8.23
N HIS A 363 -1.06 -14.04 8.08
CA HIS A 363 -1.70 -12.89 8.73
C HIS A 363 -1.59 -13.00 10.25
N GLU A 364 -1.93 -14.14 10.84
CA GLU A 364 -1.88 -14.32 12.30
C GLU A 364 -0.45 -14.26 12.85
N CYS A 365 0.50 -14.94 12.22
CA CYS A 365 1.91 -14.92 12.65
C CYS A 365 2.52 -13.51 12.55
N ALA A 366 2.22 -12.78 11.48
CA ALA A 366 2.66 -11.39 11.32
C ALA A 366 2.00 -10.47 12.37
N ARG A 367 0.67 -10.54 12.51
CA ARG A 367 -0.12 -9.70 13.42
C ARG A 367 0.33 -9.83 14.87
N ARG A 368 0.60 -11.05 15.35
CA ARG A 368 1.10 -11.31 16.72
C ARG A 368 2.37 -10.54 17.05
N LEU A 369 3.21 -10.26 16.05
CA LEU A 369 4.47 -9.55 16.22
C LEU A 369 4.41 -8.10 15.71
N ARG A 370 3.21 -7.54 15.47
CA ARG A 370 2.98 -6.19 14.91
C ARG A 370 3.50 -6.02 13.47
N GLY A 371 3.54 -7.11 12.71
CA GLY A 371 3.80 -7.10 11.27
C GLY A 371 2.52 -6.83 10.48
N ASN A 372 2.62 -6.07 9.40
CA ASN A 372 1.50 -5.75 8.51
C ASN A 372 1.62 -6.53 7.21
N LEU A 373 0.61 -7.34 6.90
CA LEU A 373 0.47 -7.94 5.57
C LEU A 373 0.11 -6.82 4.57
N ASN A 374 0.98 -6.56 3.60
CA ASN A 374 0.84 -5.44 2.68
C ASN A 374 0.29 -5.86 1.31
N LYS A 375 0.82 -6.94 0.72
CA LYS A 375 0.38 -7.42 -0.60
C LYS A 375 0.42 -8.96 -0.69
N VAL A 376 -0.46 -9.48 -1.54
CA VAL A 376 -0.52 -10.88 -1.97
C VAL A 376 -0.60 -10.87 -3.49
N PHE A 377 0.20 -11.65 -4.20
CA PHE A 377 0.08 -11.82 -5.66
C PHE A 377 0.73 -13.13 -6.12
N SER A 378 0.12 -13.80 -7.09
CA SER A 378 0.63 -15.05 -7.69
C SER A 378 1.28 -14.82 -9.06
N PHE A 379 1.91 -13.67 -9.26
CA PHE A 379 2.53 -13.27 -10.52
C PHE A 379 4.04 -13.51 -10.52
N ASP A 380 4.60 -13.98 -11.64
CA ASP A 380 6.03 -14.29 -11.87
C ASP A 380 6.59 -15.51 -11.12
N LYS A 381 6.51 -15.55 -9.79
CA LYS A 381 7.39 -16.39 -8.94
C LYS A 381 6.71 -17.47 -8.11
N GLY A 382 5.42 -17.71 -8.32
CA GLY A 382 4.58 -18.48 -7.39
C GLY A 382 3.72 -17.55 -6.55
N CYS A 383 3.12 -18.07 -5.49
CA CYS A 383 2.28 -17.27 -4.61
C CYS A 383 3.13 -16.47 -3.62
N THR A 384 3.20 -15.15 -3.81
CA THR A 384 4.04 -14.26 -3.01
C THR A 384 3.22 -13.41 -2.05
N PHE A 385 3.64 -13.37 -0.79
CA PHE A 385 3.15 -12.49 0.26
C PHE A 385 4.24 -11.50 0.66
N ILE A 386 3.85 -10.25 0.91
CA ILE A 386 4.74 -9.20 1.42
C ILE A 386 4.25 -8.79 2.80
N VAL A 387 5.06 -9.05 3.83
CA VAL A 387 4.83 -8.59 5.20
C VAL A 387 5.86 -7.52 5.54
N ILE A 388 5.42 -6.44 6.18
CA ILE A 388 6.25 -5.28 6.49
C ILE A 388 6.14 -4.96 7.98
N PHE A 389 7.29 -4.87 8.63
CA PHE A 389 7.44 -4.40 10.00
C PHE A 389 7.95 -2.97 10.01
N GLY A 390 7.44 -2.19 10.94
CA GLY A 390 7.78 -0.80 11.07
C GLY A 390 7.12 0.08 10.02
N LEU A 391 5.83 -0.09 9.74
CA LEU A 391 4.98 0.87 9.03
C LEU A 391 4.53 2.02 9.97
N PRO A 392 3.95 3.13 9.46
CA PRO A 392 3.45 4.20 10.33
C PRO A 392 2.39 3.69 11.32
N GLY A 393 2.62 3.96 12.60
CA GLY A 393 1.83 3.42 13.73
C GLY A 393 2.42 2.18 14.39
N ASP A 394 3.29 1.42 13.71
CA ASP A 394 3.78 0.11 14.16
C ASP A 394 5.32 0.02 14.17
N LYS A 395 6.02 1.11 14.49
CA LYS A 395 7.50 1.15 14.51
C LYS A 395 8.06 0.62 15.82
N HIS A 396 9.01 -0.32 15.74
CA HIS A 396 9.73 -0.81 16.91
C HIS A 396 11.24 -0.86 16.63
N GLU A 397 12.05 -0.75 17.68
CA GLU A 397 13.52 -0.88 17.56
C GLU A 397 13.92 -2.29 17.13
N ASP A 398 13.16 -3.29 17.58
CA ASP A 398 13.42 -4.71 17.32
C ASP A 398 12.62 -5.31 16.16
N ASP A 399 12.10 -4.48 15.25
CA ASP A 399 11.45 -4.92 14.01
C ASP A 399 12.26 -5.99 13.24
N PRO A 400 13.60 -5.95 13.13
CA PRO A 400 14.39 -7.01 12.47
C PRO A 400 14.27 -8.36 13.18
N THR A 401 14.23 -8.35 14.51
CA THR A 401 14.06 -9.56 15.33
C THR A 401 12.65 -10.11 15.19
N ARG A 402 11.64 -9.24 15.28
CA ARG A 402 10.23 -9.59 15.09
C ARG A 402 9.98 -10.18 13.70
N ALA A 403 10.57 -9.59 12.67
CA ALA A 403 10.51 -10.09 11.30
C ALA A 403 11.09 -11.50 11.16
N LEU A 404 12.26 -11.78 11.74
CA LEU A 404 12.87 -13.12 11.70
C LEU A 404 12.05 -14.15 12.47
N LYS A 405 11.57 -13.81 13.68
CA LYS A 405 10.69 -14.69 14.48
C LYS A 405 9.36 -14.98 13.77
N ALA A 406 8.76 -13.96 13.16
CA ALA A 406 7.54 -14.12 12.36
C ALA A 406 7.80 -15.03 11.15
N GLY A 407 8.88 -14.79 10.40
CA GLY A 407 9.28 -15.62 9.27
C GLY A 407 9.45 -17.09 9.65
N HIS A 408 10.08 -17.37 10.79
CA HIS A 408 10.28 -18.73 11.27
C HIS A 408 8.96 -19.42 11.61
N ARG A 409 8.09 -18.77 12.41
CA ARG A 409 6.74 -19.29 12.73
C ARG A 409 5.89 -19.53 11.49
N ILE A 410 5.97 -18.62 10.52
CA ILE A 410 5.29 -18.76 9.23
C ILE A 410 5.80 -20.00 8.50
N MET A 411 7.12 -20.15 8.37
CA MET A 411 7.73 -21.26 7.67
C MET A 411 7.32 -22.61 8.29
N ASP A 412 7.40 -22.74 9.61
CA ASP A 412 7.00 -23.95 10.33
C ASP A 412 5.52 -24.28 10.16
N SER A 413 4.66 -23.26 10.29
CA SER A 413 3.20 -23.42 10.19
C SER A 413 2.76 -23.76 8.76
N LEU A 414 3.41 -23.18 7.75
CA LEU A 414 3.14 -23.50 6.34
C LEU A 414 3.60 -24.91 5.99
N HIS A 415 4.76 -25.34 6.51
CA HIS A 415 5.31 -26.67 6.26
C HIS A 415 4.40 -27.82 6.74
N GLN A 416 3.54 -27.55 7.72
CA GLN A 416 2.54 -28.51 8.22
C GLN A 416 1.33 -28.66 7.28
N ILE A 417 1.17 -27.80 6.28
CA ILE A 417 0.04 -27.81 5.35
C ILE A 417 0.45 -28.60 4.10
N MET A 418 -0.03 -29.84 3.98
CA MET A 418 0.37 -30.77 2.90
C MET A 418 0.25 -30.23 1.46
N ASP A 419 -0.67 -29.31 1.21
CA ASP A 419 -0.93 -28.73 -0.12
C ASP A 419 -0.02 -27.54 -0.46
N ILE A 420 0.75 -27.04 0.50
CA ILE A 420 1.70 -25.93 0.32
C ILE A 420 3.11 -26.53 0.26
N THR A 421 3.91 -26.09 -0.70
CA THR A 421 5.27 -26.62 -0.90
C THR A 421 6.24 -25.51 -1.29
N ASN A 422 7.54 -25.81 -1.22
CA ASN A 422 8.63 -24.92 -1.65
C ASN A 422 8.61 -23.53 -1.00
N GLU A 423 8.27 -23.48 0.29
CA GLU A 423 8.25 -22.25 1.06
C GLU A 423 9.63 -21.64 1.14
N SER A 424 9.74 -20.36 0.82
CA SER A 424 10.99 -19.62 0.85
C SER A 424 10.72 -18.23 1.36
N ILE A 425 11.55 -17.73 2.28
CA ILE A 425 11.36 -16.41 2.88
C ILE A 425 12.66 -15.61 2.77
N GLY A 426 12.56 -14.41 2.24
CA GLY A 426 13.65 -13.43 2.23
C GLY A 426 13.34 -12.27 3.15
N VAL A 427 14.21 -12.00 4.12
CA VAL A 427 14.08 -10.92 5.10
C VAL A 427 15.19 -9.90 4.91
N THR A 428 14.82 -8.63 4.83
CA THR A 428 15.81 -7.54 4.78
C THR A 428 15.37 -6.37 5.63
N THR A 429 16.34 -5.57 6.10
CA THR A 429 16.09 -4.38 6.89
C THR A 429 16.80 -3.20 6.26
N GLY A 430 16.08 -2.09 6.09
CA GLY A 430 16.70 -0.82 5.73
C GLY A 430 15.71 0.24 5.30
N ARG A 431 16.23 1.34 4.74
CA ARG A 431 15.41 2.48 4.33
C ARG A 431 14.61 2.13 3.07
N ALA A 432 13.32 2.46 3.10
CA ALA A 432 12.40 2.37 1.99
C ALA A 432 11.50 3.61 1.95
N PHE A 433 11.04 3.96 0.75
CA PHE A 433 9.93 4.87 0.56
C PHE A 433 8.63 4.14 0.90
N CYS A 434 7.78 4.75 1.71
CA CYS A 434 6.43 4.27 1.99
C CYS A 434 5.46 5.40 1.67
N GLY A 435 4.46 5.18 0.81
CA GLY A 435 3.55 6.26 0.42
C GLY A 435 2.43 5.81 -0.52
N VAL A 436 1.47 6.70 -0.75
CA VAL A 436 0.38 6.47 -1.71
C VAL A 436 0.84 6.87 -3.11
N VAL A 437 0.82 5.90 -4.03
CA VAL A 437 1.33 6.06 -5.38
C VAL A 437 0.25 5.79 -6.43
N GLY A 438 0.09 6.67 -7.41
CA GLY A 438 -0.78 6.50 -8.57
C GLY A 438 -1.56 7.75 -8.99
N HIS A 439 -2.70 7.53 -9.64
CA HIS A 439 -3.62 8.59 -10.06
C HIS A 439 -4.62 8.93 -8.93
N ARG A 440 -5.19 10.14 -8.94
CA ARG A 440 -6.21 10.54 -7.95
C ARG A 440 -7.38 9.56 -7.87
N ASP A 441 -7.81 9.07 -9.02
CA ASP A 441 -8.97 8.17 -9.13
C ASP A 441 -8.57 6.69 -8.96
N ARG A 442 -7.26 6.38 -8.89
CA ARG A 442 -6.72 5.03 -8.66
C ARG A 442 -5.25 5.08 -8.21
N HIS A 443 -5.02 4.81 -6.93
CA HIS A 443 -3.70 4.71 -6.32
C HIS A 443 -3.65 3.59 -5.27
N GLU A 444 -2.45 3.25 -4.81
CA GLU A 444 -2.20 2.24 -3.78
C GLU A 444 -1.09 2.68 -2.83
N TYR A 445 -1.22 2.33 -1.55
CA TYR A 445 -0.11 2.45 -0.61
C TYR A 445 0.95 1.39 -0.91
N THR A 446 2.17 1.83 -1.21
CA THR A 446 3.25 0.98 -1.67
C THR A 446 4.54 1.27 -0.91
N VAL A 447 5.37 0.25 -0.76
CA VAL A 447 6.71 0.34 -0.16
C VAL A 447 7.74 0.01 -1.22
N ILE A 448 8.65 0.95 -1.50
CA ILE A 448 9.64 0.86 -2.59
C ILE A 448 11.04 1.07 -2.04
N GLY A 449 11.97 0.20 -2.39
CA GLY A 449 13.37 0.39 -2.02
C GLY A 449 14.27 -0.79 -2.37
N ARG A 450 15.58 -0.56 -2.32
CA ARG A 450 16.58 -1.60 -2.60
C ARG A 450 16.42 -2.82 -1.71
N LYS A 451 16.20 -2.61 -0.41
CA LYS A 451 16.06 -3.69 0.55
C LYS A 451 14.78 -4.50 0.28
N VAL A 452 13.67 -3.82 -0.03
CA VAL A 452 12.42 -4.45 -0.49
C VAL A 452 12.69 -5.40 -1.67
N ASN A 453 13.39 -4.94 -2.70
CA ASN A 453 13.73 -5.75 -3.86
C ASN A 453 14.73 -6.86 -3.54
N MET A 454 15.69 -6.59 -2.66
CA MET A 454 16.65 -7.58 -2.21
C MET A 454 15.95 -8.75 -1.50
N ALA A 455 14.97 -8.49 -0.62
CA ALA A 455 14.17 -9.55 0.00
C ALA A 455 13.49 -10.45 -1.04
N ALA A 456 12.89 -9.86 -2.08
CA ALA A 456 12.31 -10.61 -3.19
C ALA A 456 13.34 -11.43 -4.00
N ARG A 457 14.62 -11.04 -3.99
CA ARG A 457 15.71 -11.81 -4.62
C ARG A 457 16.22 -12.90 -3.69
N LEU A 458 16.34 -12.65 -2.38
CA LEU A 458 16.74 -13.65 -1.40
C LEU A 458 15.77 -14.85 -1.43
N MET A 459 14.48 -14.56 -1.33
CA MET A 459 13.39 -15.53 -1.40
C MET A 459 13.46 -16.47 -2.62
N VAL A 460 13.86 -15.95 -3.79
CA VAL A 460 13.92 -16.73 -5.04
C VAL A 460 15.23 -17.50 -5.19
N ASN A 461 16.34 -16.96 -4.69
CA ASN A 461 17.66 -17.53 -4.92
C ASN A 461 18.11 -18.49 -3.80
N TYR A 462 17.45 -18.45 -2.64
CA TYR A 462 17.69 -19.36 -1.52
C TYR A 462 16.40 -20.13 -1.18
N PRO A 463 15.95 -21.02 -2.09
CA PRO A 463 14.69 -21.73 -1.92
C PRO A 463 14.72 -22.65 -0.70
N GLY A 464 13.57 -22.82 -0.03
CA GLY A 464 13.46 -23.69 1.13
C GLY A 464 14.12 -23.14 2.41
N THR A 465 14.49 -21.85 2.42
CA THR A 465 15.16 -21.22 3.57
C THR A 465 14.49 -19.93 4.01
N LEU A 466 14.67 -19.59 5.28
CA LEU A 466 14.43 -18.26 5.83
C LEU A 466 15.75 -17.48 5.77
N SER A 467 15.98 -16.82 4.65
CA SER A 467 17.21 -16.10 4.34
C SER A 467 17.13 -14.63 4.77
N CYS A 468 18.21 -14.07 5.29
CA CYS A 468 18.31 -12.66 5.65
C CYS A 468 19.62 -12.02 5.21
N ASP A 469 19.59 -10.70 5.00
CA ASP A 469 20.80 -9.93 4.71
C ASP A 469 21.63 -9.61 5.96
N ASP A 470 22.79 -9.02 5.73
CA ASP A 470 23.74 -8.67 6.78
C ASP A 470 23.23 -7.53 7.69
N ASP A 471 22.39 -6.64 7.17
CA ASP A 471 21.82 -5.53 7.95
C ASP A 471 20.73 -6.02 8.91
N THR A 472 19.87 -6.95 8.47
CA THR A 472 18.91 -7.65 9.33
C THR A 472 19.64 -8.45 10.39
N TYR A 473 20.66 -9.22 10.03
CA TYR A 473 21.46 -9.98 11.00
C TYR A 473 22.11 -9.07 12.05
N ARG A 474 22.77 -7.98 11.63
CA ARG A 474 23.42 -7.03 12.57
C ARG A 474 22.43 -6.34 13.48
N SER A 475 21.24 -6.02 12.98
CA SER A 475 20.20 -5.33 13.75
C SER A 475 19.42 -6.27 14.67
N GLY A 476 19.31 -7.54 14.31
CA GLY A 476 18.59 -8.56 15.10
C GLY A 476 19.46 -9.34 16.10
N LYS A 477 20.77 -9.48 15.85
CA LYS A 477 21.68 -10.32 16.67
C LYS A 477 21.79 -9.90 18.15
N SER A 478 21.33 -8.71 18.53
CA SER A 478 21.32 -8.30 19.94
C SER A 478 20.30 -9.09 20.76
N LYS A 479 19.25 -9.62 20.11
CA LYS A 479 18.16 -10.36 20.74
C LYS A 479 18.03 -11.81 20.26
N LEU A 480 18.91 -12.27 19.36
CA LEU A 480 18.91 -13.61 18.74
C LEU A 480 20.28 -14.28 18.91
N LYS A 481 20.30 -15.60 19.05
CA LYS A 481 21.55 -16.34 19.29
C LYS A 481 22.32 -16.42 17.97
N LYS A 482 23.64 -16.24 18.02
CA LYS A 482 24.50 -16.30 16.82
C LYS A 482 24.46 -17.69 16.16
N GLU A 483 24.21 -18.72 16.96
CA GLU A 483 24.10 -20.13 16.55
C GLU A 483 22.88 -20.38 15.64
N ASP A 484 21.83 -19.54 15.75
CA ASP A 484 20.62 -19.64 14.92
C ASP A 484 20.86 -19.17 13.48
N PHE A 485 22.08 -18.71 13.16
CA PHE A 485 22.42 -18.19 11.84
C PHE A 485 23.51 -18.99 11.15
N VAL A 486 23.20 -19.46 9.95
CA VAL A 486 24.15 -20.16 9.07
C VAL A 486 24.47 -19.29 7.86
N VAL A 487 25.75 -19.08 7.55
CA VAL A 487 26.14 -18.32 6.36
C VAL A 487 25.83 -19.13 5.11
N LEU A 488 25.05 -18.55 4.21
CA LEU A 488 24.66 -19.18 2.95
C LEU A 488 25.72 -18.95 1.85
N PRO A 489 25.80 -19.84 0.85
CA PRO A 489 26.69 -19.64 -0.29
C PRO A 489 26.40 -18.34 -1.04
N PHE A 490 27.44 -17.65 -1.49
CA PHE A 490 27.25 -16.42 -2.25
C PHE A 490 26.59 -16.69 -3.62
N ILE A 491 25.45 -16.05 -3.87
CA ILE A 491 24.78 -16.04 -5.17
C ILE A 491 24.71 -14.60 -5.69
N LYS A 492 25.14 -14.40 -6.95
CA LYS A 492 25.01 -13.10 -7.62
C LYS A 492 23.53 -12.87 -7.95
N LEU A 493 22.91 -11.90 -7.28
CA LEU A 493 21.49 -11.60 -7.46
C LEU A 493 21.28 -10.60 -8.63
N LYS A 494 20.26 -10.85 -9.46
CA LYS A 494 19.88 -9.93 -10.55
C LYS A 494 19.46 -8.58 -9.98
N GLY A 495 20.07 -7.50 -10.48
CA GLY A 495 19.75 -6.13 -10.06
C GLY A 495 20.29 -5.73 -8.68
N VAL A 496 21.20 -6.52 -8.09
CA VAL A 496 21.85 -6.19 -6.82
C VAL A 496 23.36 -6.16 -7.03
N ALA A 497 23.99 -5.02 -6.72
CA ALA A 497 25.43 -4.82 -6.96
C ALA A 497 26.29 -5.69 -6.06
N ASP A 498 26.01 -5.62 -4.76
CA ASP A 498 26.66 -6.40 -3.73
C ASP A 498 25.58 -6.80 -2.72
N PRO A 499 25.13 -8.06 -2.73
CA PRO A 499 24.16 -8.53 -1.74
C PRO A 499 24.77 -8.68 -0.33
N GLY A 500 26.10 -8.56 -0.20
CA GLY A 500 26.78 -8.81 1.06
C GLY A 500 26.68 -10.27 1.49
N THR A 501 26.88 -10.51 2.78
CA THR A 501 26.73 -11.85 3.37
C THR A 501 25.26 -12.14 3.63
N VAL A 502 24.75 -13.21 3.03
CA VAL A 502 23.40 -13.74 3.28
C VAL A 502 23.50 -14.87 4.31
N ARG A 503 22.54 -14.93 5.22
CA ARG A 503 22.44 -15.99 6.24
C ARG A 503 21.07 -16.62 6.22
N GLU A 504 21.01 -17.90 6.51
CA GLU A 504 19.78 -18.58 6.91
C GLU A 504 19.59 -18.34 8.40
N TYR A 505 18.37 -17.99 8.80
CA TYR A 505 17.94 -17.98 10.19
C TYR A 505 17.11 -19.24 10.43
N ASN A 506 17.61 -20.12 11.27
CA ASN A 506 16.95 -21.36 11.65
C ASN A 506 17.07 -21.48 13.18
N SER A 507 15.99 -21.20 13.89
CA SER A 507 15.92 -21.51 15.31
C SER A 507 15.78 -23.03 15.43
N HIS A 508 16.79 -23.69 15.99
CA HIS A 508 16.78 -25.16 16.13
C HIS A 508 15.46 -25.65 16.76
N HIS A 509 14.70 -26.47 16.02
CA HIS A 509 13.42 -27.10 16.41
C HIS A 509 13.49 -27.99 17.68
N ASP A 510 14.68 -28.38 18.12
CA ASP A 510 14.87 -29.37 19.21
C ASP A 510 15.03 -28.76 20.61
N ARG A 511 14.89 -27.45 20.77
CA ARG A 511 14.65 -26.89 22.09
C ARG A 511 13.14 -26.76 22.21
N GLU A 512 12.55 -27.69 22.96
CA GLU A 512 11.23 -27.50 23.58
C GLU A 512 11.05 -26.01 23.87
N GLU A 513 9.88 -25.49 23.50
CA GLU A 513 9.44 -24.14 23.81
C GLU A 513 9.53 -23.90 25.33
N GLU A 514 10.73 -23.65 25.84
CA GLU A 514 10.91 -22.52 26.71
C GLU A 514 10.60 -21.34 25.80
N GLU A 515 9.34 -20.91 25.85
CA GLU A 515 9.07 -19.50 25.90
C GLU A 515 10.09 -18.92 26.90
N GLU A 516 11.29 -18.57 26.43
CA GLU A 516 12.07 -17.49 27.01
C GLU A 516 11.26 -16.22 26.70
N GLU A 517 10.04 -16.15 27.25
CA GLU A 517 9.61 -15.00 28.04
C GLU A 517 10.88 -14.60 28.78
N TYR A 518 11.43 -13.46 28.39
CA TYR A 518 12.65 -13.00 29.03
C TYR A 518 12.29 -12.63 30.47
N ASP A 519 12.20 -13.64 31.34
CA ASP A 519 12.38 -13.53 32.76
C ASP A 519 13.87 -13.25 32.98
N TYR A 520 14.36 -12.14 32.40
CA TYR A 520 15.58 -11.54 32.89
C TYR A 520 15.25 -11.15 34.33
N PRO A 521 15.86 -11.81 35.33
CA PRO A 521 15.60 -11.45 36.70
C PRO A 521 15.97 -9.99 36.85
N ILE A 522 15.12 -9.21 37.48
CA ILE A 522 15.44 -7.82 37.78
C ILE A 522 16.65 -7.81 38.74
N LEU A 523 17.81 -7.47 38.19
CA LEU A 523 19.07 -7.48 38.94
C LEU A 523 19.17 -6.22 39.80
N GLY A 524 19.33 -6.41 41.10
CA GLY A 524 19.64 -5.32 42.04
C GLY A 524 18.49 -4.35 42.33
N ARG A 525 17.25 -4.63 41.92
CA ARG A 525 16.05 -3.83 42.27
C ARG A 525 15.07 -4.56 43.18
N GLY A 526 15.56 -5.51 43.98
CA GLY A 526 14.71 -6.26 44.90
C GLY A 526 13.99 -5.36 45.91
N LYS A 527 14.58 -4.21 46.26
CA LYS A 527 13.94 -3.22 47.14
C LYS A 527 12.71 -2.58 46.47
N GLU A 528 12.86 -2.11 45.23
CA GLU A 528 11.77 -1.51 44.46
C GLU A 528 10.64 -2.51 44.19
N ILE A 529 10.99 -3.77 43.87
CA ILE A 529 10.00 -4.86 43.70
C ILE A 529 9.23 -5.11 44.99
N GLU A 530 9.90 -5.16 46.14
CA GLU A 530 9.24 -5.38 47.43
C GLU A 530 8.30 -4.22 47.79
N GLU A 531 8.69 -2.98 47.49
CA GLU A 531 7.85 -1.79 47.65
C GLU A 531 6.59 -1.85 46.75
N MET A 532 6.74 -2.31 45.51
CA MET A 532 5.66 -2.54 44.56
C MET A 532 4.70 -3.63 45.01
N LYS A 533 5.21 -4.78 45.49
CA LYS A 533 4.39 -5.87 46.05
C LYS A 533 3.62 -5.41 47.28
N THR A 534 4.27 -4.65 48.17
CA THR A 534 3.62 -4.07 49.35
C THR A 534 2.47 -3.13 48.96
N LEU A 535 2.64 -2.36 47.87
CA LEU A 535 1.60 -1.46 47.35
C LEU A 535 0.39 -2.25 46.85
N LEU A 536 0.60 -3.27 46.02
CA LEU A 536 -0.48 -4.11 45.47
C LEU A 536 -1.23 -4.86 46.58
N HIS A 537 -0.50 -5.43 47.54
CA HIS A 537 -1.10 -6.11 48.69
C HIS A 537 -1.93 -5.14 49.56
N ALA A 538 -1.48 -3.90 49.75
CA ALA A 538 -2.25 -2.89 50.48
C ALA A 538 -3.57 -2.52 49.77
N ILE A 539 -3.59 -2.53 48.43
CA ILE A 539 -4.81 -2.31 47.64
C ILE A 539 -5.78 -3.50 47.79
N LYS A 540 -5.27 -4.74 47.78
CA LYS A 540 -6.07 -5.98 47.84
C LYS A 540 -6.73 -6.21 49.20
N CYS A 541 -6.08 -5.83 50.30
CA CYS A 541 -6.60 -6.06 51.66
C CYS A 541 -7.62 -5.02 52.15
N ASP A 542 -7.95 -4.01 51.33
CA ASP A 542 -8.88 -2.91 51.68
C ASP A 542 -8.63 -2.33 53.09
N ASP A 543 -7.35 -2.25 53.48
CA ASP A 543 -6.95 -1.84 54.81
C ASP A 543 -7.03 -0.32 54.90
N THR A 544 -8.26 0.15 55.13
CA THR A 544 -8.67 1.56 55.30
C THR A 544 -7.88 2.30 56.39
N ARG A 545 -7.03 1.62 57.17
CA ARG A 545 -6.10 2.22 58.13
C ARG A 545 -4.82 2.79 57.50
N VAL A 546 -4.46 2.35 56.28
CA VAL A 546 -3.36 2.94 55.48
C VAL A 546 -3.91 3.96 54.46
N SER A 547 -5.13 4.45 54.67
CA SER A 547 -5.79 5.47 53.84
C SER A 547 -5.10 6.83 53.99
N GLY A 548 -3.94 6.92 53.34
CA GLY A 548 -3.04 8.05 53.25
C GLY A 548 -2.15 7.90 52.01
N SER A 549 -2.76 7.96 50.84
CA SER A 549 -2.18 8.62 49.64
C SER A 549 -0.95 7.99 48.97
N ARG A 550 -1.04 6.77 48.42
CA ARG A 550 -0.20 6.34 47.28
C ARG A 550 -0.99 5.47 46.30
N ARG A 551 -1.69 6.11 45.35
CA ARG A 551 -2.38 5.45 44.21
C ARG A 551 -1.69 5.73 42.87
N VAL A 552 -0.52 6.36 42.92
CA VAL A 552 0.27 6.74 41.75
C VAL A 552 1.72 6.42 42.06
N VAL A 553 2.35 5.66 41.17
CA VAL A 553 3.78 5.38 41.19
C VAL A 553 4.41 6.10 40.01
N VAL A 554 5.45 6.89 40.27
CA VAL A 554 6.21 7.60 39.22
C VAL A 554 7.62 7.02 39.20
N ILE A 555 8.04 6.49 38.05
CA ILE A 555 9.39 5.94 37.84
C ILE A 555 10.19 6.95 37.00
N GLU A 556 11.16 7.60 37.62
CA GLU A 556 12.05 8.58 36.99
C GLU A 556 13.49 8.08 36.91
N GLY A 557 14.23 8.48 35.89
CA GLY A 557 15.64 8.14 35.72
C GLY A 557 16.16 8.39 34.30
N GLU A 558 17.46 8.28 34.11
CA GLU A 558 18.11 8.49 32.80
C GLU A 558 17.69 7.45 31.75
N GLY A 559 17.85 7.79 30.46
CA GLY A 559 17.59 6.86 29.36
C GLY A 559 18.46 5.61 29.47
N GLY A 560 17.87 4.42 29.27
CA GLY A 560 18.60 3.15 29.31
C GLY A 560 18.82 2.54 30.70
N VAL A 561 18.39 3.19 31.79
CA VAL A 561 18.56 2.66 33.17
C VAL A 561 17.63 1.48 33.52
N GLY A 562 16.77 1.05 32.59
CA GLY A 562 15.85 -0.08 32.78
C GLY A 562 14.45 0.27 33.31
N LYS A 563 14.00 1.53 33.16
CA LYS A 563 12.66 1.97 33.64
C LYS A 563 11.51 1.18 33.01
N THR A 564 11.56 0.98 31.68
CA THR A 564 10.53 0.22 30.96
C THR A 564 10.48 -1.22 31.47
N ARG A 565 11.64 -1.85 31.67
CA ARG A 565 11.72 -3.20 32.22
C ARG A 565 11.21 -3.29 33.67
N LEU A 566 11.48 -2.27 34.49
CA LEU A 566 10.95 -2.19 35.85
C LEU A 566 9.42 -2.01 35.86
N LEU A 567 8.88 -1.27 34.89
CA LEU A 567 7.43 -1.11 34.72
C LEU A 567 6.79 -2.42 34.26
N GLU A 568 7.38 -3.11 33.27
CA GLU A 568 6.92 -4.43 32.80
C GLU A 568 6.87 -5.43 33.96
N ALA A 569 7.94 -5.57 34.74
CA ALA A 569 7.92 -6.47 35.90
C ALA A 569 6.88 -6.08 36.97
N PHE A 570 6.56 -4.79 37.09
CA PHE A 570 5.48 -4.37 37.98
C PHE A 570 4.11 -4.79 37.45
N MET A 571 3.91 -4.73 36.13
CA MET A 571 2.72 -5.25 35.46
C MET A 571 2.61 -6.75 35.65
N ASP A 572 3.70 -7.51 35.45
CA ASP A 572 3.75 -8.96 35.64
C ASP A 572 3.33 -9.34 37.07
N ILE A 573 3.89 -8.68 38.09
CA ILE A 573 3.52 -8.89 39.51
C ILE A 573 2.05 -8.53 39.77
N ALA A 574 1.52 -7.48 39.12
CA ALA A 574 0.13 -7.10 39.29
C ALA A 574 -0.82 -8.14 38.69
N GLU A 575 -0.51 -8.68 37.52
CA GLU A 575 -1.27 -9.76 36.88
C GLU A 575 -1.21 -11.05 37.70
N GLU A 576 -0.04 -11.43 38.24
CA GLU A 576 0.12 -12.56 39.18
C GLU A 576 -0.76 -12.42 40.43
N GLU A 577 -1.05 -11.18 40.85
CA GLU A 577 -1.91 -10.84 41.98
C GLU A 577 -3.38 -10.64 41.59
N ASP A 578 -3.79 -11.04 40.38
CA ASP A 578 -5.14 -10.93 39.80
C ASP A 578 -5.62 -9.48 39.56
N PHE A 579 -4.72 -8.52 39.35
CA PHE A 579 -5.11 -7.18 38.88
C PHE A 579 -5.30 -7.15 37.36
N LYS A 580 -6.36 -6.47 36.90
CA LYS A 580 -6.45 -6.05 35.49
C LYS A 580 -5.42 -4.94 35.26
N VAL A 581 -4.53 -5.15 34.29
CA VAL A 581 -3.51 -4.18 33.92
C VAL A 581 -3.83 -3.59 32.54
N ASP A 582 -4.00 -2.27 32.49
CA ASP A 582 -4.16 -1.52 31.24
C ASP A 582 -2.89 -0.71 30.96
N TYR A 583 -2.38 -0.80 29.73
CA TYR A 583 -1.16 -0.12 29.28
C TYR A 583 -1.46 0.96 28.25
N VAL A 584 -0.90 2.16 28.44
CA VAL A 584 -0.99 3.27 27.49
C VAL A 584 0.37 3.96 27.37
N GLU A 585 0.84 4.13 26.14
CA GLU A 585 2.07 4.87 25.84
C GLU A 585 1.75 6.31 25.44
N ALA A 586 2.52 7.26 25.97
CA ALA A 586 2.44 8.67 25.59
C ALA A 586 3.56 9.00 24.59
N ASP A 587 3.19 9.26 23.34
CA ASP A 587 4.13 9.63 22.27
C ASP A 587 4.18 11.17 22.05
N MET A 588 5.35 11.67 21.63
CA MET A 588 5.60 13.06 21.27
C MET A 588 4.76 13.53 20.08
N ALA A 589 4.34 12.64 19.17
CA ALA A 589 3.49 13.01 18.04
C ALA A 589 2.13 13.62 18.49
N HIS A 590 1.66 13.25 19.67
CA HIS A 590 0.38 13.70 20.22
C HIS A 590 0.54 14.64 21.43
N ALA A 591 1.75 15.17 21.67
CA ALA A 591 2.05 16.03 22.83
C ALA A 591 1.18 17.30 22.89
N HIS A 592 0.67 17.75 21.75
CA HIS A 592 -0.19 18.94 21.65
C HIS A 592 -1.69 18.62 21.54
N THR A 593 -2.07 17.34 21.56
CA THR A 593 -3.48 16.91 21.50
C THR A 593 -4.03 16.79 22.92
N PRO A 594 -4.98 17.66 23.33
CA PRO A 594 -5.55 17.60 24.68
C PRO A 594 -6.21 16.25 24.94
N TYR A 595 -6.01 15.71 26.15
CA TYR A 595 -6.66 14.48 26.64
C TYR A 595 -6.38 13.21 25.81
N HIS A 596 -5.37 13.18 24.93
CA HIS A 596 -5.07 12.00 24.10
C HIS A 596 -4.87 10.73 24.94
N VAL A 597 -4.02 10.79 25.97
CA VAL A 597 -3.75 9.64 26.85
C VAL A 597 -5.02 9.19 27.58
N VAL A 598 -5.84 10.15 28.01
CA VAL A 598 -7.11 9.88 28.70
C VAL A 598 -8.10 9.21 27.75
N LYS A 599 -8.16 9.66 26.49
CA LYS A 599 -8.97 9.03 25.44
C LYS A 599 -8.60 7.55 25.30
N THR A 600 -7.32 7.26 25.07
CA THR A 600 -6.83 5.88 24.89
C THR A 600 -7.14 5.03 26.12
N LEU A 601 -6.94 5.57 27.33
CA LEU A 601 -7.25 4.85 28.57
C LEU A 601 -8.74 4.51 28.69
N ILE A 602 -9.64 5.43 28.34
CA ILE A 602 -11.09 5.17 28.36
C ILE A 602 -11.50 4.20 27.26
N GLU A 603 -10.90 4.30 26.07
CA GLU A 603 -11.15 3.35 24.97
C GLU A 603 -10.75 1.93 25.35
N ASN A 604 -9.62 1.75 26.04
CA ASN A 604 -9.16 0.44 26.52
C ASN A 604 -10.04 -0.09 27.66
N LEU A 605 -10.34 0.77 28.64
CA LEU A 605 -11.12 0.39 29.82
C LEU A 605 -12.52 -0.11 29.45
N LEU A 606 -13.15 0.55 28.48
CA LEU A 606 -14.50 0.26 27.99
C LEU A 606 -14.52 -0.62 26.73
N GLU A 607 -13.38 -1.20 26.38
CA GLU A 607 -13.21 -2.13 25.24
C GLU A 607 -13.72 -1.56 23.90
N LEU A 608 -13.64 -0.24 23.72
CA LEU A 608 -14.11 0.50 22.55
C LEU A 608 -13.15 0.40 21.35
N GLU A 609 -11.97 -0.19 21.53
CA GLU A 609 -11.03 -0.48 20.43
C GLU A 609 -11.65 -1.39 19.37
N ALA A 610 -12.58 -2.25 19.77
CA ALA A 610 -13.30 -3.14 18.85
C ALA A 610 -14.40 -2.43 18.04
N CYS A 611 -14.81 -1.23 18.46
CA CYS A 611 -15.90 -0.48 17.84
C CYS A 611 -15.41 0.36 16.66
N ARG A 612 -16.02 0.18 15.49
CA ARG A 612 -15.61 0.78 14.21
C ARG A 612 -16.40 2.03 13.86
N THR A 613 -17.63 2.13 14.35
CA THR A 613 -18.51 3.28 14.08
C THR A 613 -18.84 4.07 15.35
N ALA A 614 -19.22 5.34 15.18
CA ALA A 614 -19.74 6.14 16.29
C ALA A 614 -20.96 5.47 16.96
N SER A 615 -21.84 4.84 16.17
CA SER A 615 -23.02 4.14 16.69
C SER A 615 -22.66 2.86 17.46
N GLU A 616 -21.66 2.11 17.03
CA GLU A 616 -21.15 0.96 17.80
C GLU A 616 -20.52 1.42 19.12
N LYS A 617 -19.67 2.45 19.08
CA LYS A 617 -19.12 3.06 20.30
C LYS A 617 -20.23 3.51 21.25
N GLU A 618 -21.27 4.15 20.73
CA GLU A 618 -22.44 4.55 21.53
C GLU A 618 -23.17 3.37 22.17
N ASN A 619 -23.37 2.29 21.42
CA ASN A 619 -24.02 1.07 21.93
C ASN A 619 -23.17 0.41 23.01
N THR A 620 -21.88 0.22 22.77
CA THR A 620 -20.95 -0.39 23.74
C THR A 620 -20.79 0.49 24.98
N LEU A 621 -20.75 1.82 24.82
CA LEU A 621 -20.80 2.75 25.95
C LEU A 621 -22.10 2.61 26.75
N MET A 622 -23.25 2.44 26.08
CA MET A 622 -24.54 2.22 26.73
C MET A 622 -24.65 0.84 27.40
N GLU A 623 -23.87 -0.15 26.97
CA GLU A 623 -23.78 -1.46 27.64
C GLU A 623 -22.93 -1.37 28.92
N HIS A 624 -21.79 -0.69 28.85
CA HIS A 624 -20.86 -0.56 29.98
C HIS A 624 -21.35 0.44 31.05
N ILE A 625 -21.96 1.56 30.64
CA ILE A 625 -22.42 2.60 31.57
C ILE A 625 -23.85 2.28 32.03
N THR A 626 -23.99 1.59 33.15
CA THR A 626 -25.30 1.17 33.68
C THR A 626 -26.02 2.26 34.49
N ASP A 627 -25.29 3.23 35.07
CA ASP A 627 -25.90 4.31 35.86
C ASP A 627 -26.63 5.33 34.97
N GLN A 628 -27.94 5.47 35.20
CA GLN A 628 -28.81 6.41 34.50
C GLN A 628 -28.34 7.87 34.59
N LYS A 629 -27.73 8.29 35.71
CA LYS A 629 -27.21 9.66 35.88
C LYS A 629 -25.96 9.92 35.04
N LEU A 630 -25.16 8.89 34.77
CA LEU A 630 -23.99 8.99 33.89
C LEU A 630 -24.42 8.98 32.43
N ARG A 631 -25.43 8.17 32.08
CA ARG A 631 -26.02 8.14 30.73
C ARG A 631 -26.49 9.51 30.25
N GLU A 632 -27.13 10.26 31.14
CA GLU A 632 -27.59 11.63 30.84
C GLU A 632 -26.45 12.60 30.52
N LYS A 633 -25.20 12.30 30.90
CA LYS A 633 -24.01 13.12 30.67
C LYS A 633 -23.09 12.59 29.56
N MET A 634 -23.38 11.43 28.96
CA MET A 634 -22.48 10.77 27.99
C MET A 634 -22.15 11.61 26.77
N PHE A 635 -23.02 12.55 26.39
CA PHE A 635 -22.77 13.48 25.29
C PHE A 635 -21.50 14.34 25.49
N LEU A 636 -21.01 14.49 26.74
CA LEU A 636 -19.75 15.17 27.04
C LEU A 636 -18.52 14.39 26.52
N LEU A 637 -18.68 13.12 26.18
CA LEU A 637 -17.61 12.28 25.61
C LEU A 637 -17.51 12.39 24.09
N ASN A 638 -18.44 13.09 23.42
CA ASN A 638 -18.49 13.15 21.95
C ASN A 638 -17.16 13.63 21.34
N ASP A 639 -16.59 14.71 21.86
CA ASP A 639 -15.32 15.25 21.35
C ASP A 639 -14.12 14.35 21.68
N LEU A 640 -14.19 13.60 22.78
CA LEU A 640 -13.12 12.69 23.21
C LEU A 640 -13.13 11.39 22.39
N LEU A 641 -14.29 10.76 22.23
CA LEU A 641 -14.46 9.40 21.68
C LEU A 641 -14.94 9.39 20.22
N GLY A 642 -15.34 10.53 19.67
CA GLY A 642 -15.88 10.65 18.31
C GLY A 642 -17.31 10.15 18.18
N THR A 643 -18.13 10.27 19.24
CA THR A 643 -19.55 9.86 19.26
C THR A 643 -20.49 11.02 18.89
N HIS A 644 -21.76 10.70 18.62
CA HIS A 644 -22.82 11.63 18.19
C HIS A 644 -24.05 11.59 19.10
N ILE A 645 -23.83 11.47 20.41
CA ILE A 645 -24.91 11.43 21.40
C ILE A 645 -25.56 12.82 21.51
N PRO A 646 -26.89 12.94 21.37
CA PRO A 646 -27.57 14.23 21.44
C PRO A 646 -27.46 14.86 22.84
N PRO A 647 -27.13 16.16 22.95
CA PRO A 647 -27.02 16.84 24.23
C PRO A 647 -28.38 17.07 24.88
N ASN A 648 -28.42 17.04 26.21
CA ASN A 648 -29.65 17.31 26.98
C ASN A 648 -30.00 18.81 26.98
N ALA A 649 -31.29 19.16 27.14
CA ALA A 649 -31.78 20.54 27.06
C ALA A 649 -31.15 21.49 28.08
N ASP A 650 -30.72 20.96 29.23
CA ASP A 650 -30.03 21.72 30.29
C ASP A 650 -28.60 22.12 29.90
N PHE A 651 -27.98 21.42 28.95
CA PHE A 651 -26.60 21.66 28.52
C PHE A 651 -26.45 22.94 27.69
N ALA A 652 -27.46 23.28 26.87
CA ALA A 652 -27.43 24.47 26.01
C ALA A 652 -27.34 25.81 26.79
N ARG A 653 -27.49 25.78 28.12
CA ARG A 653 -27.45 26.94 29.01
C ARG A 653 -26.28 26.93 29.99
N MET A 654 -25.38 25.93 29.93
CA MET A 654 -24.24 25.82 30.83
C MET A 654 -23.07 26.70 30.39
N ASP A 655 -22.31 27.19 31.37
CA ASP A 655 -21.06 27.90 31.14
C ASP A 655 -19.90 26.91 30.93
N SER A 656 -18.90 27.31 30.14
CA SER A 656 -17.74 26.52 29.74
C SER A 656 -16.96 25.88 30.90
N ASP A 657 -16.79 26.60 32.01
CA ASP A 657 -16.14 26.08 33.22
C ASP A 657 -16.94 24.95 33.88
N LYS A 658 -18.27 25.06 33.86
CA LYS A 658 -19.16 24.02 34.40
C LYS A 658 -19.17 22.77 33.52
N VAL A 659 -19.11 22.94 32.20
CA VAL A 659 -19.00 21.84 31.23
C VAL A 659 -17.71 21.05 31.48
N THR A 660 -16.58 21.74 31.62
CA THR A 660 -15.27 21.10 31.86
C THR A 660 -15.26 20.35 33.20
N THR A 661 -15.83 20.95 34.25
CA THR A 661 -15.94 20.31 35.57
C THR A 661 -16.80 19.05 35.53
N GLN A 662 -17.93 19.09 34.82
CA GLN A 662 -18.80 17.94 34.65
C GLN A 662 -18.16 16.85 33.78
N PHE A 663 -17.40 17.22 32.75
CA PHE A 663 -16.65 16.28 31.93
C PHE A 663 -15.58 15.54 32.75
N HIS A 664 -14.78 16.24 33.56
CA HIS A 664 -13.79 15.60 34.45
C HIS A 664 -14.46 14.71 35.50
N THR A 665 -15.59 15.16 36.04
CA THR A 665 -16.37 14.37 37.00
C THR A 665 -16.89 13.09 36.33
N LEU A 666 -17.40 13.19 35.10
CA LEU A 666 -17.88 12.04 34.33
C LEU A 666 -16.77 11.03 34.06
N LEU A 667 -15.58 11.47 33.64
CA LEU A 667 -14.43 10.58 33.43
C LEU A 667 -14.06 9.82 34.71
N PHE A 668 -14.10 10.49 35.85
CA PHE A 668 -13.82 9.86 37.14
C PHE A 668 -14.92 8.87 37.56
N GLU A 669 -16.19 9.24 37.39
CA GLU A 669 -17.35 8.41 37.73
C GLU A 669 -17.41 7.13 36.86
N ILE A 670 -17.04 7.19 35.57
CA ILE A 670 -16.99 6.03 34.65
C ILE A 670 -15.99 4.96 35.10
N VAL A 671 -14.89 5.36 35.75
CA VAL A 671 -13.86 4.42 36.23
C VAL A 671 -14.27 3.73 37.54
N HIS A 672 -15.22 4.31 38.29
CA HIS A 672 -15.61 3.85 39.64
C HIS A 672 -17.01 3.20 39.70
N GLN A 673 -17.66 3.03 38.54
CA GLN A 673 -18.86 2.20 38.42
C GLN A 673 -18.46 0.72 38.39
#